data_AF-A0A948TNT6-F1
#
_entry.id   AF-A0A948TNT6-F1
#
_cell.length_a   1.000
_cell.length_b   1.000
_cell.length_c   1.000
_cell.angle_alpha   90.00
_cell.angle_beta   90.00
_cell.angle_gamma   90.00
#
_symmetry.space_group_name_H-M   'P 1'
#
loop_
_entity.id
_entity.type
_entity.pdbx_description
1 polymer ?
#
loop_
_entity_poly.entity_id
_entity_poly.type
_entity_poly.pdbx_seq_one_letter_code
_entity_poly.pdbx_strand_id
1 'polypeptide(L)'
;MNARLRTLVLTAIASCGLTMGAPYAHASNAAQNDFEVFMQKIRNSVKKNPSIDSDLAKFKDDGSFADVDYTNTAMTNWDPIKHIERLQNFAYAYTNPDNKHYQDEAVYDKIVKGLEYWYAQDPESDNWWHNQISEPQKIGVLLIQMRSGKKQVPEDIEAKTLERILKDGGEPEKWTGANRTDIALHWIYRACLTENAADLKRAIDNVFSPVEYTTGEGFQYDNSYFQHGTQLYIGGYGDEILKGVTQVASYALGTSYELSKDKVELLSKFMRETYYRSVRGQNMMWDIIGRSMSRPNATKKQNTAIYAKRMIDIDPEHAEEFKNIVARLNRKKPADYKTRNGHIHYYIGDYSLYTSPSYAMDVRLASTRTKKCEYGNKENLKTYFLSYGCTCITQTGDEYYNIFPVWDWRHIPGTTAPQVEKIPMDDKAWGMNGTSTFAGGVSDSIMGATAFSYTDTKEEVNLSAKKSWYFFGDEVVCLGAGISSTTNVPVHTTINQCFLGAFNMNAKTLEHPNWIINDNIGYLFPQEEKVFFTSQEQKGKWSDINTSKSKKEESHHVFTVGIDHGVAPKNASYAYIVVPNKKSEKEMEAYYKNNPIEILSNTDKIQAVRNTEDGVWMVTFFEAGTMKHKDLSVTADKPCVLMVKDLTSKAATLHIADPGQTQTAIKVTIKNGKKEQSVTADFANTGIHAGATKAYRMAF
;
A
#
# COMPACT_ATOMS: atom_id res chain seq x y z
N MET A 1 54.95 -6.48 -27.38
CA MET A 1 55.73 -5.31 -27.87
C MET A 1 55.07 -4.07 -27.30
N ASN A 2 55.62 -3.21 -26.46
CA ASN A 2 56.95 -2.89 -25.90
C ASN A 2 56.61 -2.11 -24.60
N ALA A 3 56.99 -2.46 -23.35
CA ALA A 3 58.30 -2.30 -22.68
C ALA A 3 59.09 -1.05 -23.13
N ARG A 4 59.69 -0.17 -22.33
CA ARG A 4 59.97 0.04 -20.90
C ARG A 4 60.77 1.38 -20.85
N LEU A 5 60.77 2.10 -19.71
CA LEU A 5 61.91 2.73 -19.00
C LEU A 5 61.28 3.67 -17.94
N ARG A 6 61.29 3.44 -16.62
CA ARG A 6 62.34 3.21 -15.61
C ARG A 6 63.43 4.27 -15.56
N THR A 7 63.34 5.13 -14.54
CA THR A 7 64.49 5.63 -13.78
C THR A 7 64.20 5.41 -12.30
N LEU A 8 65.17 4.82 -11.60
CA LEU A 8 65.12 4.33 -10.23
C LEU A 8 66.43 4.80 -9.58
N VAL A 9 66.36 5.48 -8.43
CA VAL A 9 67.51 5.68 -7.55
C VAL A 9 67.08 5.35 -6.12
N LEU A 10 67.67 4.25 -5.64
CA LEU A 10 67.82 3.71 -4.28
C LEU A 10 68.76 4.65 -3.47
N THR A 11 68.84 4.78 -2.13
CA THR A 11 68.55 3.93 -0.95
C THR A 11 68.83 4.74 0.33
N ALA A 12 68.18 4.40 1.46
CA ALA A 12 68.71 4.26 2.85
C ALA A 12 67.53 4.31 3.85
N ILE A 13 66.95 3.17 4.27
CA ILE A 13 67.28 2.27 5.41
C ILE A 13 67.07 2.87 6.82
N ALA A 14 66.20 2.16 7.55
CA ALA A 14 66.07 1.96 9.00
C ALA A 14 65.31 2.97 9.87
N SER A 15 64.07 2.60 10.22
CA SER A 15 63.70 2.35 11.62
C SER A 15 62.43 1.49 11.70
N CYS A 16 62.57 0.29 12.27
CA CYS A 16 61.47 -0.59 12.65
C CYS A 16 60.52 0.09 13.63
N GLY A 17 59.25 0.15 13.27
CA GLY A 17 58.13 0.35 14.20
C GLY A 17 57.06 -0.69 13.89
N LEU A 18 57.15 -1.84 14.57
CA LEU A 18 56.07 -2.81 14.66
C LEU A 18 54.87 -2.15 15.35
N THR A 19 53.86 -1.72 14.60
CA THR A 19 52.51 -1.57 15.17
C THR A 19 51.82 -2.93 15.04
N MET A 20 51.98 -3.73 16.10
CA MET A 20 51.11 -4.87 16.33
C MET A 20 49.67 -4.39 16.24
N GLY A 21 48.86 -5.08 15.44
CA GLY A 21 47.42 -4.94 15.46
C GLY A 21 46.94 -5.09 16.90
N ALA A 22 46.20 -4.09 17.38
CA ALA A 22 45.48 -4.23 18.63
C ALA A 22 44.55 -5.44 18.48
N PRO A 23 44.63 -6.46 19.35
CA PRO A 23 43.60 -7.47 19.38
C PRO A 23 42.28 -6.76 19.65
N TYR A 24 41.24 -7.16 18.92
CA TYR A 24 39.86 -6.88 19.29
C TYR A 24 39.72 -7.30 20.76
N ALA A 25 39.84 -6.32 21.66
CA ALA A 25 39.51 -6.51 23.05
C ALA A 25 38.01 -6.71 23.05
N HIS A 26 37.58 -7.96 23.27
CA HIS A 26 36.29 -8.22 23.86
C HIS A 26 36.24 -7.41 25.15
N ALA A 27 35.66 -6.21 25.05
CA ALA A 27 35.19 -5.48 26.20
C ALA A 27 34.27 -6.45 26.94
N SER A 28 34.67 -6.83 28.14
CA SER A 28 33.87 -7.63 29.05
C SER A 28 32.50 -6.98 29.18
N ASN A 29 31.47 -7.67 28.68
CA ASN A 29 30.08 -7.26 28.82
C ASN A 29 29.75 -7.06 30.30
N ALA A 30 29.70 -5.80 30.76
CA ALA A 30 28.61 -5.43 31.65
C ALA A 30 27.34 -5.80 30.88
N ALA A 31 26.55 -6.75 31.37
CA ALA A 31 25.32 -7.14 30.70
C ALA A 31 24.51 -5.87 30.41
N GLN A 32 24.34 -5.55 29.13
CA GLN A 32 23.58 -4.38 28.70
C GLN A 32 22.17 -4.53 29.28
N ASN A 33 21.74 -3.57 30.11
CA ASN A 33 20.40 -3.60 30.66
C ASN A 33 19.43 -3.25 29.51
N ASP A 34 18.85 -4.28 28.89
CA ASP A 34 17.92 -4.13 27.78
C ASP A 34 16.77 -3.17 28.12
N PHE A 35 16.25 -3.18 29.36
CA PHE A 35 15.18 -2.27 29.79
C PHE A 35 15.61 -0.80 29.68
N GLU A 36 16.83 -0.46 30.09
CA GLU A 36 17.37 0.90 29.96
C GLU A 36 17.59 1.29 28.50
N VAL A 37 18.02 0.34 27.63
CA VAL A 37 18.16 0.59 26.20
C VAL A 37 16.79 0.92 25.57
N PHE A 38 15.76 0.15 25.91
CA PHE A 38 14.38 0.44 25.51
C PHE A 38 13.94 1.83 25.99
N MET A 39 14.08 2.12 27.29
CA MET A 39 13.69 3.41 27.86
C MET A 39 14.43 4.58 27.21
N GLN A 40 15.75 4.47 26.99
CA GLN A 40 16.54 5.49 26.31
C GLN A 40 16.01 5.76 24.89
N LYS A 41 15.72 4.72 24.12
CA LYS A 41 15.19 4.87 22.76
C LYS A 41 13.76 5.41 22.71
N ILE A 42 12.92 5.00 23.66
CA ILE A 42 11.57 5.56 23.83
C ILE A 42 11.68 7.05 24.15
N ARG A 43 12.56 7.46 25.08
CA ARG A 43 12.79 8.88 25.39
C ARG A 43 13.24 9.67 24.16
N ASN A 44 14.18 9.12 23.40
CA ASN A 44 14.70 9.75 22.18
C ASN A 44 13.64 9.87 21.08
N SER A 45 12.75 8.89 20.93
CA SER A 45 11.72 8.88 19.87
C SER A 45 10.59 9.87 20.13
N VAL A 46 10.35 10.23 21.40
CA VAL A 46 9.27 11.13 21.83
C VAL A 46 9.77 12.47 22.39
N LYS A 47 11.06 12.78 22.29
CA LYS A 47 11.68 14.01 22.82
C LYS A 47 10.95 15.27 22.32
N LYS A 48 10.58 16.15 23.26
CA LYS A 48 9.92 17.45 23.00
C LYS A 48 10.50 18.55 23.90
N ASN A 49 10.34 19.81 23.50
CA ASN A 49 10.66 20.99 24.31
C ASN A 49 9.43 21.93 24.42
N PRO A 50 8.38 21.54 25.17
CA PRO A 50 7.15 22.32 25.23
C PRO A 50 7.29 23.58 26.10
N SER A 51 6.58 24.64 25.75
CA SER A 51 6.27 25.71 26.70
C SER A 51 5.09 25.26 27.57
N ILE A 52 5.24 25.37 28.89
CA ILE A 52 4.24 24.89 29.86
C ILE A 52 3.62 26.01 30.70
N ASP A 53 3.97 27.28 30.44
CA ASP A 53 3.57 28.40 31.31
C ASP A 53 2.06 28.60 31.38
N SER A 54 1.37 28.44 30.24
CA SER A 54 -0.09 28.57 30.21
C SER A 54 -0.78 27.45 31.01
N ASP A 55 -0.21 26.25 31.01
CA ASP A 55 -0.75 25.12 31.76
C ASP A 55 -0.40 25.24 33.25
N LEU A 56 0.81 25.71 33.59
CA LEU A 56 1.20 26.03 34.97
C LEU A 56 0.28 27.08 35.60
N ALA A 57 -0.14 28.10 34.85
CA ALA A 57 -1.07 29.13 35.33
C ALA A 57 -2.48 28.60 35.65
N LYS A 58 -2.82 27.40 35.15
CA LYS A 58 -4.12 26.74 35.37
C LYS A 58 -4.04 25.64 36.43
N PHE A 59 -2.82 25.25 36.83
CA PHE A 59 -2.58 24.22 37.82
C PHE A 59 -2.93 24.74 39.21
N LYS A 60 -3.72 23.98 39.96
CA LYS A 60 -4.18 24.34 41.31
C LYS A 60 -3.37 23.60 42.38
N ASP A 61 -3.44 24.09 43.61
CA ASP A 61 -2.72 23.52 44.76
C ASP A 61 -3.14 22.07 45.09
N ASP A 62 -4.35 21.66 44.71
CA ASP A 62 -4.86 20.30 44.89
C ASP A 62 -4.32 19.29 43.85
N GLY A 63 -3.62 19.75 42.81
CA GLY A 63 -3.12 18.93 41.71
C GLY A 63 -4.00 18.93 40.46
N SER A 64 -5.16 19.58 40.50
CA SER A 64 -6.07 19.69 39.37
C SER A 64 -5.71 20.84 38.42
N PHE A 65 -6.39 20.89 37.28
CA PHE A 65 -6.38 22.02 36.36
C PHE A 65 -7.75 22.71 36.36
N ALA A 66 -7.75 24.05 36.38
CA ALA A 66 -8.98 24.85 36.46
C ALA A 66 -9.92 24.74 35.25
N ASP A 67 -9.42 24.30 34.11
CA ASP A 67 -10.14 24.19 32.84
C ASP A 67 -10.33 22.74 32.36
N VAL A 68 -10.26 21.78 33.27
CA VAL A 68 -10.53 20.36 32.99
C VAL A 68 -11.76 19.91 33.78
N ASP A 69 -12.75 19.38 33.07
CA ASP A 69 -13.92 18.72 33.65
C ASP A 69 -13.63 17.24 33.89
N TYR A 70 -13.26 16.91 35.13
CA TYR A 70 -12.95 15.53 35.54
C TYR A 70 -14.16 14.60 35.60
N THR A 71 -15.39 15.14 35.51
CA THR A 71 -16.63 14.34 35.52
C THR A 71 -17.06 13.88 34.12
N ASN A 72 -16.40 14.38 33.09
CA ASN A 72 -16.73 14.06 31.70
C ASN A 72 -16.30 12.62 31.34
N THR A 73 -17.23 11.80 30.87
CA THR A 73 -16.99 10.41 30.43
C THR A 73 -17.05 10.25 28.91
N ALA A 74 -17.03 11.34 28.13
CA ALA A 74 -17.41 11.30 26.71
C ALA A 74 -16.62 10.27 25.88
N MET A 75 -17.33 9.59 24.96
CA MET A 75 -16.72 8.61 24.03
C MET A 75 -15.68 9.23 23.09
N THR A 76 -15.80 10.52 22.80
CA THR A 76 -14.91 11.31 21.96
C THR A 76 -14.64 12.65 22.63
N ASN A 77 -13.42 13.17 22.51
CA ASN A 77 -12.99 14.40 23.20
C ASN A 77 -13.16 14.28 24.72
N TRP A 78 -12.79 13.12 25.28
CA TRP A 78 -12.79 12.86 26.71
C TRP A 78 -11.93 13.90 27.44
N ASP A 79 -12.58 14.84 28.14
CA ASP A 79 -11.91 16.04 28.67
C ASP A 79 -10.80 15.76 29.70
N PRO A 80 -10.95 14.78 30.62
CA PRO A 80 -9.94 14.47 31.63
C PRO A 80 -8.56 14.14 31.05
N ILE A 81 -8.47 13.57 29.84
CA ILE A 81 -7.17 13.20 29.24
C ILE A 81 -6.20 14.39 29.13
N LYS A 82 -6.72 15.63 29.04
CA LYS A 82 -5.93 16.86 29.04
C LYS A 82 -5.01 16.97 30.26
N HIS A 83 -5.45 16.45 31.41
CA HIS A 83 -4.65 16.42 32.63
C HIS A 83 -3.34 15.65 32.39
N ILE A 84 -3.44 14.39 31.93
CA ILE A 84 -2.28 13.54 31.65
C ILE A 84 -1.43 14.09 30.51
N GLU A 85 -2.03 14.67 29.47
CA GLU A 85 -1.30 15.33 28.39
C GLU A 85 -0.43 16.49 28.89
N ARG A 86 -0.96 17.30 29.82
CA ARG A 86 -0.21 18.40 30.44
C ARG A 86 0.87 17.91 31.38
N LEU A 87 0.60 16.90 32.21
CA LEU A 87 1.64 16.31 33.05
C LEU A 87 2.77 15.69 32.20
N GLN A 88 2.44 15.09 31.06
CA GLN A 88 3.45 14.62 30.13
C GLN A 88 4.29 15.79 29.57
N ASN A 89 3.67 16.92 29.24
CA ASN A 89 4.40 18.14 28.86
C ASN A 89 5.27 18.70 29.99
N PHE A 90 4.81 18.64 31.23
CA PHE A 90 5.61 19.01 32.40
C PHE A 90 6.83 18.10 32.54
N ALA A 91 6.66 16.78 32.37
CA ALA A 91 7.77 15.83 32.38
C ALA A 91 8.78 16.11 31.26
N TYR A 92 8.33 16.43 30.03
CA TYR A 92 9.24 16.85 28.96
C TYR A 92 9.99 18.14 29.30
N ALA A 93 9.32 19.15 29.84
CA ALA A 93 9.96 20.40 30.23
C ALA A 93 10.97 20.20 31.38
N TYR A 94 10.62 19.39 32.38
CA TYR A 94 11.48 19.07 33.52
C TYR A 94 12.76 18.31 33.12
N THR A 95 12.68 17.46 32.09
CA THR A 95 13.76 16.54 31.71
C THR A 95 14.58 16.99 30.50
N ASN A 96 14.18 18.06 29.81
CA ASN A 96 14.89 18.55 28.64
C ASN A 96 15.88 19.67 28.98
N PRO A 97 17.20 19.49 28.77
CA PRO A 97 18.24 20.49 29.08
C PRO A 97 18.05 21.85 28.39
N ASP A 98 17.33 21.89 27.27
CA ASP A 98 17.07 23.12 26.51
C ASP A 98 15.81 23.86 26.99
N ASN A 99 15.12 23.37 28.03
CA ASN A 99 13.92 23.98 28.59
C ASN A 99 14.28 24.88 29.78
N LYS A 100 13.58 26.01 29.93
CA LYS A 100 13.78 26.91 31.08
C LYS A 100 13.38 26.30 32.43
N HIS A 101 12.54 25.27 32.42
CA HIS A 101 12.09 24.52 33.59
C HIS A 101 12.91 23.24 33.82
N TYR A 102 14.06 23.09 33.15
CA TYR A 102 14.92 21.93 33.30
C TYR A 102 15.34 21.72 34.75
N GLN A 103 14.99 20.55 35.28
CA GLN A 103 15.22 20.16 36.67
C GLN A 103 14.60 21.09 37.74
N ASP A 104 13.61 21.93 37.39
CA ASP A 104 12.91 22.79 38.34
C ASP A 104 12.11 21.95 39.35
N GLU A 105 12.44 22.09 40.63
CA GLU A 105 11.78 21.35 41.71
C GLU A 105 10.30 21.74 41.84
N ALA A 106 9.92 22.99 41.54
CA ALA A 106 8.54 23.43 41.59
C ALA A 106 7.69 22.82 40.46
N VAL A 107 8.30 22.41 39.35
CA VAL A 107 7.62 21.66 38.28
C VAL A 107 7.55 20.17 38.62
N TYR A 108 8.61 19.61 39.20
CA TYR A 108 8.60 18.25 39.74
C TYR A 108 7.46 18.05 40.75
N ASP A 109 7.32 18.95 41.73
CA ASP A 109 6.29 18.85 42.76
C ASP A 109 4.88 18.87 42.15
N LYS A 110 4.66 19.64 41.08
CA LYS A 110 3.39 19.66 40.33
C LYS A 110 3.14 18.38 39.55
N ILE A 111 4.17 17.75 38.99
CA ILE A 111 4.03 16.45 38.32
C ILE A 111 3.53 15.40 39.33
N VAL A 112 4.18 15.32 40.49
CA VAL A 112 3.79 14.38 41.56
C VAL A 112 2.38 14.69 42.05
N LYS A 113 2.08 15.96 42.36
CA LYS A 113 0.75 16.39 42.83
C LYS A 113 -0.36 16.11 41.81
N GLY A 114 -0.06 16.31 40.52
CA GLY A 114 -1.00 15.99 39.45
C GLY A 114 -1.28 14.50 39.38
N LEU A 115 -0.25 13.65 39.43
CA LEU A 115 -0.43 12.20 39.47
C LEU A 115 -1.26 11.76 40.69
N GLU A 116 -0.97 12.30 41.88
CA GLU A 116 -1.79 12.07 43.09
C GLU A 116 -3.27 12.40 42.84
N TYR A 117 -3.54 13.57 42.25
CA TYR A 117 -4.90 14.01 41.95
C TYR A 117 -5.59 13.08 40.94
N TRP A 118 -4.89 12.68 39.88
CA TRP A 118 -5.42 11.75 38.87
C TRP A 118 -5.92 10.45 39.50
N TYR A 119 -5.10 9.82 40.36
CA TYR A 119 -5.49 8.57 41.03
C TYR A 119 -6.53 8.76 42.14
N ALA A 120 -6.63 9.96 42.71
CA ALA A 120 -7.71 10.26 43.65
C ALA A 120 -9.07 10.45 42.96
N GLN A 121 -9.08 10.94 41.71
CA GLN A 121 -10.30 11.13 40.94
C GLN A 121 -10.73 9.91 40.12
N ASP A 122 -9.76 9.06 39.73
CA ASP A 122 -9.99 7.83 38.95
C ASP A 122 -10.94 8.04 37.73
N PRO A 123 -10.65 9.00 36.84
CA PRO A 123 -11.54 9.31 35.74
C PRO A 123 -11.52 8.18 34.69
N GLU A 124 -12.69 7.89 34.12
CA GLU A 124 -12.86 6.92 33.03
C GLU A 124 -13.67 7.50 31.87
N SER A 125 -13.38 7.03 30.65
CA SER A 125 -14.20 7.30 29.46
C SER A 125 -15.16 6.15 29.19
N ASP A 126 -16.33 6.45 28.64
CA ASP A 126 -17.25 5.48 28.06
C ASP A 126 -16.65 4.78 26.82
N ASN A 127 -15.53 5.28 26.28
CA ASN A 127 -14.79 4.64 25.20
C ASN A 127 -13.54 3.92 25.73
N TRP A 128 -13.58 2.59 25.66
CA TRP A 128 -12.49 1.70 26.06
C TRP A 128 -11.12 2.10 25.50
N TRP A 129 -11.05 2.71 24.32
CA TRP A 129 -9.78 3.11 23.70
C TRP A 129 -9.04 4.16 24.53
N HIS A 130 -9.76 5.08 25.18
CA HIS A 130 -9.12 6.06 26.02
C HIS A 130 -8.46 5.39 27.24
N ASN A 131 -9.19 4.49 27.88
CA ASN A 131 -8.79 3.81 29.11
C ASN A 131 -7.70 2.76 28.85
N GLN A 132 -7.81 2.00 27.75
CA GLN A 132 -6.91 0.88 27.44
C GLN A 132 -5.75 1.27 26.53
N ILE A 133 -5.75 2.43 25.86
CA ILE A 133 -4.67 2.78 24.93
C ILE A 133 -4.14 4.18 25.22
N SER A 134 -5.00 5.20 25.16
CA SER A 134 -4.55 6.60 25.20
C SER A 134 -3.86 6.96 26.51
N GLU A 135 -4.51 6.69 27.64
CA GLU A 135 -3.99 7.01 28.97
C GLU A 135 -2.76 6.15 29.29
N PRO A 136 -2.80 4.80 29.22
CA PRO A 136 -1.65 3.95 29.57
C PRO A 136 -0.38 4.29 28.79
N GLN A 137 -0.49 4.58 27.49
CA GLN A 137 0.66 4.98 26.69
C GLN A 137 1.23 6.32 27.16
N LYS A 138 0.38 7.32 27.43
CA LYS A 138 0.84 8.65 27.84
C LYS A 138 1.51 8.61 29.20
N ILE A 139 0.92 7.88 30.14
CA ILE A 139 1.45 7.68 31.49
C ILE A 139 2.76 6.89 31.45
N GLY A 140 2.84 5.80 30.68
CA GLY A 140 4.07 5.03 30.53
C GLY A 140 5.23 5.88 30.00
N VAL A 141 4.97 6.72 28.99
CA VAL A 141 5.98 7.68 28.49
C VAL A 141 6.34 8.72 29.54
N LEU A 142 5.37 9.26 30.29
CA LEU A 142 5.62 10.21 31.37
C LEU A 142 6.60 9.62 32.40
N LEU A 143 6.33 8.41 32.90
CA LEU A 143 7.20 7.74 33.87
C LEU A 143 8.60 7.46 33.30
N ILE A 144 8.69 6.97 32.06
CA ILE A 144 9.98 6.74 31.37
C ILE A 144 10.79 8.04 31.26
N GLN A 145 10.15 9.18 30.97
CA GLN A 145 10.84 10.47 30.96
C GLN A 145 11.33 10.85 32.36
N MET A 146 10.48 10.70 33.39
CA MET A 146 10.86 11.05 34.75
C MET A 146 12.08 10.26 35.28
N ARG A 147 12.36 9.06 34.75
CA ARG A 147 13.59 8.31 35.06
C ARG A 147 14.89 9.01 34.68
N SER A 148 14.89 9.98 33.76
CA SER A 148 16.10 10.80 33.45
C SER A 148 16.16 12.12 34.21
N GLY A 149 15.17 12.43 35.05
CA GLY A 149 15.15 13.62 35.89
C GLY A 149 16.03 13.52 37.12
N LYS A 150 16.33 14.68 37.74
CA LYS A 150 17.10 14.75 39.00
C LYS A 150 16.35 14.05 40.16
N LYS A 151 15.02 14.18 40.19
CA LYS A 151 14.12 13.47 41.11
C LYS A 151 13.20 12.57 40.28
N GLN A 152 12.96 11.37 40.81
CA GLN A 152 12.05 10.38 40.23
C GLN A 152 10.67 10.48 40.88
N VAL A 153 9.63 9.96 40.23
CA VAL A 153 8.29 9.86 40.82
C VAL A 153 8.38 9.00 42.10
N PRO A 154 7.72 9.38 43.21
CA PRO A 154 7.69 8.58 44.42
C PRO A 154 7.23 7.13 44.15
N GLU A 155 7.86 6.17 44.82
CA GLU A 155 7.68 4.73 44.57
C GLU A 155 6.21 4.29 44.75
N ASP A 156 5.48 4.86 45.71
CA ASP A 156 4.09 4.52 45.98
C ASP A 156 3.14 5.00 44.86
N ILE A 157 3.38 6.21 44.33
CA ILE A 157 2.63 6.77 43.20
C ILE A 157 2.97 6.02 41.91
N GLU A 158 4.24 5.69 41.71
CA GLU A 158 4.69 4.92 40.55
C GLU A 158 4.13 3.49 40.57
N ALA A 159 4.14 2.81 41.72
CA ALA A 159 3.56 1.48 41.87
C ALA A 159 2.06 1.48 41.54
N LYS A 160 1.28 2.42 42.10
CA LYS A 160 -0.15 2.60 41.78
C LYS A 160 -0.38 2.85 40.29
N THR A 161 0.49 3.67 39.70
CA THR A 161 0.44 3.96 38.27
C THR A 161 0.62 2.70 37.42
N LEU A 162 1.65 1.91 37.72
CA LEU A 162 1.98 0.70 36.97
C LEU A 162 0.94 -0.42 37.21
N GLU A 163 0.31 -0.45 38.38
CA GLU A 163 -0.83 -1.33 38.68
C GLU A 163 -2.07 -0.94 37.86
N ARG A 164 -2.39 0.35 37.74
CA ARG A 164 -3.47 0.81 36.87
C ARG A 164 -3.25 0.41 35.42
N ILE A 165 -2.04 0.62 34.89
CA ILE A 165 -1.70 0.18 33.51
C ILE A 165 -1.92 -1.32 33.35
N LEU A 166 -1.55 -2.13 34.35
CA LEU A 166 -1.74 -3.59 34.31
C LEU A 166 -3.23 -3.98 34.30
N LYS A 167 -4.02 -3.36 35.18
CA LYS A 167 -5.42 -3.73 35.42
C LYS A 167 -6.36 -3.19 34.32
N ASP A 168 -6.16 -1.94 33.93
CA ASP A 168 -7.10 -1.18 33.11
C ASP A 168 -6.56 -0.94 31.70
N GLY A 169 -5.27 -1.16 31.43
CA GLY A 169 -4.64 -0.97 30.11
C GLY A 169 -5.00 -2.02 29.05
N GLY A 170 -5.80 -3.02 29.41
CA GLY A 170 -6.19 -4.10 28.50
C GLY A 170 -5.08 -5.12 28.21
N GLU A 171 -5.46 -6.20 27.53
CA GLU A 171 -4.56 -7.31 27.19
C GLU A 171 -4.36 -7.39 25.68
N PRO A 172 -3.11 -7.39 25.16
CA PRO A 172 -2.88 -7.32 23.72
C PRO A 172 -3.46 -8.52 22.96
N GLU A 173 -3.52 -9.71 23.57
CA GLU A 173 -4.03 -10.94 22.95
C GLU A 173 -5.53 -10.89 22.61
N LYS A 174 -6.29 -9.98 23.25
CA LYS A 174 -7.73 -9.82 22.99
C LYS A 174 -8.04 -8.98 21.74
N TRP A 175 -7.01 -8.44 21.09
CA TRP A 175 -7.14 -7.49 19.98
C TRP A 175 -6.36 -7.93 18.75
N THR A 176 -6.63 -7.27 17.62
CA THR A 176 -5.93 -7.49 16.34
C THR A 176 -5.42 -6.15 15.78
N GLY A 177 -4.51 -6.22 14.79
CA GLY A 177 -4.01 -5.04 14.07
C GLY A 177 -3.46 -3.93 14.97
N ALA A 178 -3.85 -2.68 14.67
CA ALA A 178 -3.41 -1.48 15.38
C ALA A 178 -3.59 -1.58 16.90
N ASN A 179 -4.78 -2.02 17.34
CA ASN A 179 -5.15 -2.06 18.75
C ASN A 179 -4.25 -3.02 19.53
N ARG A 180 -3.93 -4.20 18.96
CA ARG A 180 -2.98 -5.14 19.56
C ARG A 180 -1.61 -4.50 19.74
N THR A 181 -1.10 -3.82 18.71
CA THR A 181 0.22 -3.18 18.77
C THR A 181 0.24 -1.98 19.72
N ASP A 182 -0.82 -1.18 19.76
CA ASP A 182 -0.93 -0.02 20.65
C ASP A 182 -1.05 -0.45 22.12
N ILE A 183 -1.73 -1.57 22.41
CA ILE A 183 -1.79 -2.12 23.77
C ILE A 183 -0.43 -2.70 24.17
N ALA A 184 0.15 -3.54 23.31
CA ALA A 184 1.47 -4.12 23.57
C ALA A 184 2.55 -3.03 23.80
N LEU A 185 2.41 -1.87 23.16
CA LEU A 185 3.34 -0.75 23.33
C LEU A 185 3.41 -0.23 24.77
N HIS A 186 2.28 -0.03 25.46
CA HIS A 186 2.34 0.40 26.86
C HIS A 186 2.68 -0.75 27.82
N TRP A 187 2.43 -2.00 27.43
CA TRP A 187 2.97 -3.16 28.15
C TRP A 187 4.50 -3.19 28.11
N ILE A 188 5.13 -2.85 26.96
CA ILE A 188 6.58 -2.66 26.87
C ILE A 188 7.04 -1.57 27.83
N TYR A 189 6.33 -0.43 27.88
CA TYR A 189 6.69 0.67 28.79
C TYR A 189 6.67 0.23 30.25
N ARG A 190 5.57 -0.40 30.67
CA ARG A 190 5.41 -0.93 32.02
C ARG A 190 6.48 -1.98 32.34
N ALA A 191 6.74 -2.91 31.43
CA ALA A 191 7.73 -3.96 31.62
C ALA A 191 9.15 -3.39 31.77
N CYS A 192 9.50 -2.32 31.04
CA CYS A 192 10.78 -1.65 31.22
C CYS A 192 10.87 -0.92 32.57
N LEU A 193 9.81 -0.24 32.99
CA LEU A 193 9.76 0.48 34.27
C LEU A 193 9.80 -0.46 35.49
N THR A 194 9.35 -1.70 35.33
CA THR A 194 9.33 -2.75 36.37
C THR A 194 10.43 -3.79 36.23
N GLU A 195 11.31 -3.65 35.23
CA GLU A 195 12.32 -4.64 34.84
C GLU A 195 11.76 -6.07 34.70
N ASN A 196 10.53 -6.20 34.22
CA ASN A 196 9.83 -7.48 34.08
C ASN A 196 10.07 -8.10 32.69
N ALA A 197 11.03 -9.02 32.63
CA ALA A 197 11.40 -9.71 31.38
C ALA A 197 10.25 -10.53 30.78
N ALA A 198 9.39 -11.13 31.60
CA ALA A 198 8.28 -11.96 31.12
C ALA A 198 7.22 -11.11 30.41
N ASP A 199 6.85 -9.98 31.01
CA ASP A 199 5.89 -9.04 30.42
C ASP A 199 6.47 -8.37 29.18
N LEU A 200 7.78 -8.03 29.19
CA LEU A 200 8.45 -7.46 28.02
C LEU A 200 8.43 -8.45 26.86
N LYS A 201 8.81 -9.71 27.10
CA LYS A 201 8.79 -10.76 26.08
C LYS A 201 7.37 -10.96 25.54
N ARG A 202 6.37 -11.09 26.42
CA ARG A 202 4.96 -11.26 26.03
C ARG A 202 4.49 -10.12 25.13
N ALA A 203 4.79 -8.88 25.48
CA ALA A 203 4.39 -7.71 24.69
C ALA A 203 5.07 -7.69 23.32
N ILE A 204 6.37 -7.96 23.26
CA ILE A 204 7.14 -8.00 22.01
C ILE A 204 6.66 -9.13 21.09
N ASP A 205 6.43 -10.33 21.64
CA ASP A 205 5.89 -11.46 20.89
C ASP A 205 4.53 -11.10 20.25
N ASN A 206 3.67 -10.36 20.97
CA ASN A 206 2.37 -9.91 20.44
C ASN A 206 2.51 -8.90 19.28
N VAL A 207 3.54 -8.04 19.30
CA VAL A 207 3.79 -7.07 18.24
C VAL A 207 4.40 -7.76 17.01
N PHE A 208 5.28 -8.73 17.22
CA PHE A 208 6.02 -9.37 16.12
C PHE A 208 5.34 -10.63 15.57
N SER A 209 4.38 -11.24 16.29
CA SER A 209 3.68 -12.44 15.81
C SER A 209 3.04 -12.26 14.42
N PRO A 210 2.41 -11.11 14.07
CA PRO A 210 1.79 -10.95 12.76
C PRO A 210 2.78 -10.86 11.59
N VAL A 211 4.08 -10.70 11.87
CA VAL A 211 5.14 -10.64 10.84
C VAL A 211 5.49 -12.06 10.41
N GLU A 212 4.57 -12.72 9.72
CA GLU A 212 4.72 -14.06 9.15
C GLU A 212 3.82 -14.20 7.92
N TYR A 213 4.17 -15.14 7.03
CA TYR A 213 3.33 -15.46 5.90
C TYR A 213 2.13 -16.31 6.32
N THR A 214 0.96 -15.97 5.81
CA THR A 214 -0.30 -16.64 6.13
C THR A 214 -1.18 -16.76 4.89
N THR A 215 -2.22 -17.58 5.00
CA THR A 215 -3.31 -17.70 4.01
C THR A 215 -4.60 -17.02 4.49
N GLY A 216 -4.58 -16.44 5.69
CA GLY A 216 -5.66 -15.64 6.28
C GLY A 216 -5.37 -14.14 6.19
N GLU A 217 -5.77 -13.39 7.22
CA GLU A 217 -5.40 -11.97 7.33
C GLU A 217 -3.91 -11.81 7.64
N GLY A 218 -3.24 -10.84 7.01
CA GLY A 218 -1.80 -10.58 7.20
C GLY A 218 -1.01 -10.61 5.89
N PHE A 219 0.30 -10.86 5.99
CA PHE A 219 1.21 -10.91 4.85
C PHE A 219 1.03 -12.21 4.06
N GLN A 220 0.79 -12.10 2.76
CA GLN A 220 0.54 -13.25 1.88
C GLN A 220 1.82 -13.70 1.17
N TYR A 221 1.85 -14.95 0.72
CA TYR A 221 3.01 -15.56 0.04
C TYR A 221 3.35 -14.94 -1.33
N ASP A 222 2.44 -14.17 -1.93
CA ASP A 222 2.71 -13.34 -3.11
C ASP A 222 3.16 -11.91 -2.77
N ASN A 223 3.46 -11.64 -1.49
CA ASN A 223 3.84 -10.35 -0.93
C ASN A 223 2.71 -9.30 -0.91
N SER A 224 1.44 -9.69 -1.11
CA SER A 224 0.27 -8.84 -0.84
C SER A 224 -0.08 -8.84 0.66
N TYR A 225 -1.07 -8.03 1.07
CA TYR A 225 -1.53 -7.94 2.46
C TYR A 225 -3.06 -7.94 2.54
N PHE A 226 -3.60 -8.71 3.48
CA PHE A 226 -5.02 -8.87 3.70
C PHE A 226 -5.49 -8.40 5.08
N GLN A 227 -6.70 -7.84 5.12
CA GLN A 227 -7.44 -7.58 6.36
C GLN A 227 -8.95 -7.67 6.09
N HIS A 228 -9.73 -8.05 7.11
CA HIS A 228 -11.16 -8.33 7.05
C HIS A 228 -11.48 -9.54 6.17
N GLY A 229 -10.76 -10.65 6.41
CA GLY A 229 -10.70 -11.82 5.55
C GLY A 229 -9.75 -11.60 4.37
N THR A 230 -10.04 -12.19 3.21
CA THR A 230 -9.19 -12.14 2.00
C THR A 230 -9.37 -10.87 1.17
N GLN A 231 -9.49 -9.71 1.82
CA GLN A 231 -9.60 -8.41 1.14
C GLN A 231 -8.23 -7.76 1.02
N LEU A 232 -7.88 -7.33 -0.19
CA LEU A 232 -6.66 -6.57 -0.45
C LEU A 232 -6.64 -5.26 0.35
N TYR A 233 -5.61 -5.09 1.18
CA TYR A 233 -5.51 -3.98 2.13
C TYR A 233 -4.05 -3.53 2.37
N ILE A 234 -3.27 -3.41 1.27
CA ILE A 234 -1.84 -3.03 1.31
C ILE A 234 -1.61 -1.73 2.07
N GLY A 235 -2.45 -0.72 1.87
CA GLY A 235 -2.43 0.51 2.69
C GLY A 235 -3.67 0.63 3.57
N GLY A 236 -3.69 1.56 4.52
CA GLY A 236 -4.74 1.61 5.54
C GLY A 236 -4.44 0.61 6.66
N TYR A 237 -4.98 -0.61 6.67
CA TYR A 237 -4.57 -1.61 7.68
C TYR A 237 -3.10 -2.01 7.57
N GLY A 238 -2.55 -2.05 6.35
CA GLY A 238 -1.10 -2.14 6.16
C GLY A 238 -0.33 -0.96 6.78
N ASP A 239 -0.91 0.25 6.84
CA ASP A 239 -0.27 1.39 7.52
C ASP A 239 -0.16 1.12 9.03
N GLU A 240 -1.22 0.55 9.62
CA GLU A 240 -1.31 0.29 11.06
C GLU A 240 -0.33 -0.79 11.54
N ILE A 241 -0.23 -1.91 10.81
CA ILE A 241 0.72 -2.96 11.17
C ILE A 241 2.16 -2.47 11.04
N LEU A 242 2.48 -1.73 9.97
CA LEU A 242 3.83 -1.19 9.75
C LEU A 242 4.19 -0.13 10.81
N LYS A 243 3.24 0.70 11.24
CA LYS A 243 3.44 1.67 12.32
C LYS A 243 3.93 0.98 13.60
N GLY A 244 3.18 -0.01 14.08
CA GLY A 244 3.45 -0.71 15.33
C GLY A 244 4.73 -1.55 15.28
N VAL A 245 4.87 -2.38 14.26
CA VAL A 245 6.01 -3.30 14.11
C VAL A 245 7.32 -2.52 13.98
N THR A 246 7.39 -1.54 13.07
CA THR A 246 8.65 -0.77 12.88
C THR A 246 9.00 0.04 14.13
N GLN A 247 8.02 0.53 14.88
CA GLN A 247 8.25 1.26 16.13
C GLN A 247 8.93 0.37 17.16
N VAL A 248 8.34 -0.78 17.47
CA VAL A 248 8.88 -1.68 18.48
C VAL A 248 10.20 -2.30 18.03
N ALA A 249 10.34 -2.66 16.75
CA ALA A 249 11.62 -3.11 16.20
C ALA A 249 12.73 -2.06 16.36
N SER A 250 12.42 -0.77 16.17
CA SER A 250 13.41 0.29 16.41
C SER A 250 13.84 0.41 17.87
N TYR A 251 12.92 0.15 18.82
CA TYR A 251 13.24 0.11 20.25
C TYR A 251 14.08 -1.11 20.59
N ALA A 252 13.75 -2.27 20.05
CA ALA A 252 14.43 -3.53 20.31
C ALA A 252 15.83 -3.66 19.70
N LEU A 253 16.20 -2.82 18.73
CA LEU A 253 17.52 -2.88 18.07
C LEU A 253 18.70 -2.84 19.08
N GLY A 254 19.67 -3.73 18.97
CA GLY A 254 20.79 -3.87 19.90
C GLY A 254 20.43 -4.41 21.29
N THR A 255 19.29 -5.10 21.44
CA THR A 255 18.86 -5.78 22.69
C THR A 255 18.66 -7.27 22.44
N SER A 256 18.46 -8.08 23.49
CA SER A 256 18.09 -9.50 23.33
C SER A 256 16.70 -9.73 22.71
N TYR A 257 15.91 -8.68 22.51
CA TYR A 257 14.55 -8.74 21.97
C TYR A 257 14.45 -8.26 20.51
N GLU A 258 15.56 -8.17 19.79
CA GLU A 258 15.58 -7.78 18.38
C GLU A 258 14.60 -8.60 17.52
N LEU A 259 14.02 -7.94 16.51
CA LEU A 259 13.23 -8.63 15.49
C LEU A 259 14.14 -9.61 14.74
N SER A 260 13.74 -10.88 14.66
CA SER A 260 14.57 -11.90 14.00
C SER A 260 14.84 -11.56 12.54
N LYS A 261 15.98 -12.01 12.02
CA LYS A 261 16.42 -11.75 10.64
C LYS A 261 15.34 -12.11 9.61
N ASP A 262 14.71 -13.27 9.74
CA ASP A 262 13.66 -13.72 8.79
C ASP A 262 12.44 -12.78 8.81
N LYS A 263 12.08 -12.25 9.98
CA LYS A 263 10.99 -11.27 10.10
C LYS A 263 11.38 -9.90 9.55
N VAL A 264 12.65 -9.49 9.71
CA VAL A 264 13.20 -8.28 9.07
C VAL A 264 13.16 -8.43 7.56
N GLU A 265 13.54 -9.59 7.01
CA GLU A 265 13.52 -9.86 5.57
C GLU A 265 12.10 -9.78 5.01
N LEU A 266 11.13 -10.46 5.65
CA LEU A 266 9.72 -10.41 5.25
C LEU A 266 9.19 -8.97 5.27
N LEU A 267 9.39 -8.26 6.39
CA LEU A 267 8.92 -6.88 6.56
C LEU A 267 9.55 -5.94 5.54
N SER A 268 10.88 -6.02 5.36
CA SER A 268 11.64 -5.20 4.42
C SER A 268 11.16 -5.44 2.99
N LYS A 269 11.00 -6.70 2.58
CA LYS A 269 10.50 -7.08 1.27
C LYS A 269 9.10 -6.54 1.02
N PHE A 270 8.18 -6.72 1.97
CA PHE A 270 6.83 -6.14 1.84
C PHE A 270 6.87 -4.62 1.70
N MET A 271 7.65 -3.94 2.56
CA MET A 271 7.72 -2.48 2.57
C MET A 271 8.30 -1.92 1.27
N ARG A 272 9.42 -2.47 0.77
CA ARG A 272 10.10 -1.98 -0.43
C ARG A 272 9.38 -2.38 -1.72
N GLU A 273 8.89 -3.61 -1.79
CA GLU A 273 8.46 -4.21 -3.06
C GLU A 273 6.95 -4.18 -3.28
N THR A 274 6.16 -3.99 -2.21
CA THR A 274 4.70 -3.86 -2.29
C THR A 274 4.25 -2.48 -1.78
N TYR A 275 4.47 -2.18 -0.50
CA TYR A 275 3.88 -1.02 0.16
C TYR A 275 4.34 0.32 -0.41
N TYR A 276 5.66 0.56 -0.48
CA TYR A 276 6.18 1.82 -1.04
C TYR A 276 6.31 1.77 -2.56
N ARG A 277 6.25 0.59 -3.18
CA ARG A 277 6.16 0.45 -4.63
C ARG A 277 4.81 0.93 -5.16
N SER A 278 3.73 0.78 -4.39
CA SER A 278 2.41 1.33 -4.71
C SER A 278 2.24 2.81 -4.31
N VAL A 279 3.33 3.51 -3.94
CA VAL A 279 3.31 4.96 -3.66
C VAL A 279 4.05 5.72 -4.76
N ARG A 280 3.34 6.60 -5.46
CA ARG A 280 3.91 7.53 -6.43
C ARG A 280 4.09 8.90 -5.78
N GLY A 281 5.34 9.36 -5.68
CA GLY A 281 5.67 10.58 -4.93
C GLY A 281 5.34 10.41 -3.44
N GLN A 282 4.21 10.99 -3.02
CA GLN A 282 3.70 10.86 -1.65
C GLN A 282 2.31 10.22 -1.56
N ASN A 283 1.68 9.85 -2.68
CA ASN A 283 0.33 9.31 -2.67
C ASN A 283 0.33 7.85 -3.13
N MET A 284 -0.36 7.02 -2.36
CA MET A 284 -0.58 5.61 -2.68
C MET A 284 -1.68 5.45 -3.73
N MET A 285 -1.59 4.38 -4.52
CA MET A 285 -2.70 3.90 -5.33
C MET A 285 -3.96 3.76 -4.45
N TRP A 286 -5.10 4.24 -4.94
CA TRP A 286 -6.28 4.49 -4.10
C TRP A 286 -7.18 3.27 -3.90
N ASP A 287 -7.01 2.25 -4.72
CA ASP A 287 -7.79 1.02 -4.77
C ASP A 287 -7.29 -0.01 -3.75
N ILE A 288 -6.14 0.20 -3.11
CA ILE A 288 -5.54 -0.77 -2.18
C ILE A 288 -5.59 -0.32 -0.70
N ILE A 289 -6.36 0.73 -0.39
CA ILE A 289 -6.52 1.30 0.96
C ILE A 289 -7.89 0.98 1.61
N GLY A 290 -8.67 0.09 0.98
CA GLY A 290 -10.01 -0.31 1.39
C GLY A 290 -10.95 0.87 1.62
N ARG A 291 -11.82 0.78 2.65
CA ARG A 291 -12.80 1.85 2.94
C ARG A 291 -12.17 3.22 3.29
N SER A 292 -10.88 3.24 3.61
CA SER A 292 -10.15 4.48 3.93
C SER A 292 -10.12 5.45 2.75
N MET A 293 -10.32 4.97 1.52
CA MET A 293 -10.50 5.79 0.32
C MET A 293 -11.54 6.90 0.50
N SER A 294 -12.58 6.66 1.30
CA SER A 294 -13.63 7.63 1.61
C SER A 294 -13.26 8.64 2.72
N ARG A 295 -12.00 8.69 3.15
CA ARG A 295 -11.49 9.62 4.16
C ARG A 295 -10.60 10.69 3.50
N PRO A 296 -10.73 11.98 3.87
CA PRO A 296 -9.85 13.03 3.37
C PRO A 296 -8.37 12.71 3.63
N ASN A 297 -7.54 12.94 2.61
CA ASN A 297 -6.09 12.77 2.59
C ASN A 297 -5.59 11.32 2.73
N ALA A 298 -6.44 10.31 2.63
CA ALA A 298 -6.07 8.92 2.95
C ALA A 298 -4.97 8.32 2.06
N THR A 299 -4.86 8.77 0.81
CA THR A 299 -3.80 8.33 -0.11
C THR A 299 -2.45 8.95 0.23
N LYS A 300 -2.38 10.10 0.93
CA LYS A 300 -1.13 10.77 1.27
C LYS A 300 -0.37 10.02 2.36
N LYS A 301 0.80 9.48 2.02
CA LYS A 301 1.67 8.65 2.85
C LYS A 301 2.90 9.38 3.41
N GLN A 302 2.92 10.71 3.40
CA GLN A 302 4.04 11.48 3.99
C GLN A 302 4.33 11.07 5.45
N ASN A 303 3.28 10.83 6.24
CA ASN A 303 3.42 10.44 7.65
C ASN A 303 4.04 9.05 7.84
N THR A 304 4.01 8.18 6.81
CA THR A 304 4.60 6.84 6.86
C THR A 304 6.10 6.85 6.55
N ALA A 305 6.68 8.02 6.21
CA ALA A 305 8.12 8.17 6.06
C ALA A 305 8.88 7.81 7.35
N ILE A 306 8.26 7.93 8.52
CA ILE A 306 8.87 7.51 9.78
C ILE A 306 9.08 5.98 9.85
N TYR A 307 8.24 5.19 9.17
CA TYR A 307 8.39 3.73 9.14
C TYR A 307 9.65 3.37 8.33
N ALA A 308 9.79 3.94 7.13
CA ALA A 308 10.99 3.81 6.31
C ALA A 308 12.25 4.33 7.01
N LYS A 309 12.17 5.44 7.76
CA LYS A 309 13.32 5.95 8.53
C LYS A 309 13.82 4.94 9.56
N ARG A 310 12.91 4.27 10.27
CA ARG A 310 13.28 3.21 11.23
C ARG A 310 13.94 2.02 10.53
N MET A 311 13.46 1.68 9.33
CA MET A 311 14.05 0.60 8.53
C MET A 311 15.47 0.86 8.04
N ILE A 312 15.94 2.13 8.02
CA ILE A 312 17.35 2.44 7.71
C ILE A 312 18.30 1.77 8.71
N ASP A 313 17.91 1.71 9.98
CA ASP A 313 18.71 1.12 11.05
C ASP A 313 18.37 -0.36 11.29
N ILE A 314 17.10 -0.75 11.11
CA ILE A 314 16.64 -2.15 11.26
C ILE A 314 17.15 -3.04 10.12
N ASP A 315 17.22 -2.50 8.90
CA ASP A 315 17.68 -3.21 7.70
C ASP A 315 18.77 -2.41 6.99
N PRO A 316 20.01 -2.45 7.52
CA PRO A 316 21.12 -1.70 6.96
C PRO A 316 21.48 -2.16 5.53
N GLU A 317 21.13 -3.39 5.14
CA GLU A 317 21.38 -3.90 3.78
C GLU A 317 20.61 -3.10 2.72
N HIS A 318 19.41 -2.59 3.07
CA HIS A 318 18.56 -1.80 2.17
C HIS A 318 18.40 -0.33 2.59
N ALA A 319 19.27 0.16 3.48
CA ALA A 319 19.22 1.52 4.03
C ALA A 319 19.10 2.62 2.96
N GLU A 320 19.84 2.49 1.85
CA GLU A 320 19.81 3.48 0.77
C GLU A 320 18.47 3.53 0.04
N GLU A 321 17.81 2.38 -0.14
CA GLU A 321 16.48 2.34 -0.73
C GLU A 321 15.44 3.01 0.19
N PHE A 322 15.51 2.76 1.49
CA PHE A 322 14.66 3.45 2.47
C PHE A 322 14.92 4.96 2.53
N LYS A 323 16.17 5.42 2.43
CA LYS A 323 16.49 6.86 2.31
C LYS A 323 15.85 7.48 1.07
N ASN A 324 15.90 6.78 -0.07
CA ASN A 324 15.26 7.24 -1.31
C ASN A 324 13.74 7.31 -1.18
N ILE A 325 13.11 6.31 -0.54
CA ILE A 325 11.68 6.32 -0.20
C ILE A 325 11.34 7.54 0.67
N VAL A 326 12.08 7.78 1.75
CA VAL A 326 11.87 8.93 2.64
C VAL A 326 12.00 10.26 1.88
N ALA A 327 12.94 10.36 0.95
CA ALA A 327 13.13 11.56 0.14
C ALA A 327 11.95 11.83 -0.80
N ARG A 328 11.39 10.79 -1.44
CA ARG A 328 10.18 10.90 -2.30
C ARG A 328 8.94 11.28 -1.50
N LEU A 329 8.67 10.59 -0.39
CA LEU A 329 7.51 10.85 0.47
C LEU A 329 7.46 12.28 1.02
N ASN A 330 8.64 12.87 1.28
CA ASN A 330 8.76 14.24 1.75
C ASN A 330 8.94 15.26 0.63
N ARG A 331 8.77 14.85 -0.64
CA ARG A 331 8.99 15.69 -1.84
C ARG A 331 10.35 16.39 -1.89
N LYS A 332 11.38 15.83 -1.24
CA LYS A 332 12.77 16.28 -1.38
C LYS A 332 13.40 15.78 -2.68
N LYS A 333 12.79 14.78 -3.30
CA LYS A 333 13.11 14.22 -4.61
C LYS A 333 11.82 14.03 -5.41
N PRO A 334 11.88 14.07 -6.76
CA PRO A 334 10.70 13.87 -7.61
C PRO A 334 10.13 12.46 -7.47
N ALA A 335 8.89 12.27 -7.94
CA ALA A 335 8.13 11.04 -7.77
C ALA A 335 8.76 9.79 -8.41
N ASP A 336 9.58 9.99 -9.44
CA ASP A 336 10.29 8.96 -10.22
C ASP A 336 11.70 8.63 -9.68
N TYR A 337 12.18 9.37 -8.67
CA TYR A 337 13.55 9.27 -8.22
C TYR A 337 13.85 7.87 -7.65
N LYS A 338 14.68 7.10 -8.37
CA LYS A 338 15.07 5.73 -7.97
C LYS A 338 13.85 4.83 -7.72
N THR A 339 12.82 4.94 -8.55
CA THR A 339 11.71 3.97 -8.56
C THR A 339 12.14 2.67 -9.24
N ARG A 340 11.50 1.57 -8.85
CA ARG A 340 11.70 0.26 -9.48
C ARG A 340 10.89 0.20 -10.78
N ASN A 341 11.47 -0.40 -11.80
CA ASN A 341 10.78 -0.71 -13.05
C ASN A 341 10.20 -2.14 -13.01
N GLY A 342 9.03 -2.34 -13.61
CA GLY A 342 8.49 -3.65 -13.95
C GLY A 342 7.09 -3.94 -13.42
N HIS A 343 6.62 -5.15 -13.72
CA HIS A 343 5.27 -5.65 -13.44
C HIS A 343 5.28 -6.68 -12.30
N ILE A 344 4.32 -6.59 -11.38
CA ILE A 344 4.02 -7.64 -10.40
C ILE A 344 2.56 -8.06 -10.58
N HIS A 345 2.32 -9.36 -10.64
CA HIS A 345 0.99 -9.93 -10.43
C HIS A 345 0.93 -10.62 -9.06
N TYR A 346 0.08 -10.10 -8.18
CA TYR A 346 -0.23 -10.66 -6.87
C TYR A 346 -1.32 -11.70 -7.04
N TYR A 347 -0.90 -12.95 -7.30
CA TYR A 347 -1.79 -14.05 -7.65
C TYR A 347 -2.71 -14.52 -6.52
N ILE A 348 -2.38 -14.22 -5.26
CA ILE A 348 -3.27 -14.39 -4.11
C ILE A 348 -4.15 -13.14 -3.96
N GLY A 349 -3.56 -11.96 -4.13
CA GLY A 349 -4.20 -10.66 -3.92
C GLY A 349 -5.19 -10.19 -4.99
N ASP A 350 -5.28 -10.89 -6.13
CA ASP A 350 -6.10 -10.49 -7.30
C ASP A 350 -5.82 -9.04 -7.75
N TYR A 351 -4.53 -8.70 -7.78
CA TYR A 351 -4.04 -7.34 -8.03
C TYR A 351 -2.79 -7.38 -8.92
N SER A 352 -2.61 -6.37 -9.76
CA SER A 352 -1.40 -6.21 -10.57
C SER A 352 -0.90 -4.78 -10.48
N LEU A 353 0.42 -4.60 -10.41
CA LEU A 353 1.05 -3.29 -10.32
C LEU A 353 2.20 -3.23 -11.32
N TYR A 354 2.13 -2.27 -12.23
CA TYR A 354 3.24 -1.85 -13.07
C TYR A 354 3.80 -0.54 -12.54
N THR A 355 5.12 -0.46 -12.41
CA THR A 355 5.82 0.78 -12.05
C THR A 355 6.99 1.01 -13.00
N SER A 356 7.24 2.26 -13.37
CA SER A 356 8.41 2.70 -14.12
C SER A 356 8.86 4.08 -13.62
N PRO A 357 10.00 4.62 -14.08
CA PRO A 357 10.32 6.03 -13.87
C PRO A 357 9.24 6.95 -14.44
N SER A 358 8.59 6.61 -15.55
CA SER A 358 7.60 7.47 -16.20
C SER A 358 6.24 7.49 -15.49
N TYR A 359 5.75 6.34 -15.02
CA TYR A 359 4.41 6.23 -14.42
C TYR A 359 4.28 5.00 -13.52
N ALA A 360 3.13 4.88 -12.86
CA ALA A 360 2.65 3.64 -12.27
C ALA A 360 1.20 3.42 -12.69
N MET A 361 0.84 2.17 -12.98
CA MET A 361 -0.52 1.76 -13.26
C MET A 361 -0.81 0.44 -12.57
N ASP A 362 -2.00 0.32 -11.99
CA ASP A 362 -2.45 -0.93 -11.40
C ASP A 362 -3.80 -1.40 -11.91
N VAL A 363 -4.14 -2.63 -11.55
CA VAL A 363 -5.42 -3.27 -11.84
C VAL A 363 -5.87 -4.04 -10.61
N ARG A 364 -7.04 -3.68 -10.06
CA ARG A 364 -7.69 -4.43 -8.97
C ARG A 364 -8.88 -5.25 -9.47
N LEU A 365 -8.85 -6.53 -9.13
CA LEU A 365 -9.90 -7.50 -9.42
C LEU A 365 -10.61 -7.94 -8.13
N ALA A 366 -11.55 -8.87 -8.26
CA ALA A 366 -12.02 -9.73 -7.18
C ALA A 366 -12.54 -11.05 -7.76
N SER A 367 -12.24 -12.16 -7.08
CA SER A 367 -12.64 -13.51 -7.51
C SER A 367 -13.42 -14.23 -6.41
N THR A 368 -13.79 -15.47 -6.64
CA THR A 368 -14.35 -16.35 -5.59
C THR A 368 -13.39 -16.54 -4.41
N ARG A 369 -12.10 -16.20 -4.56
CA ARG A 369 -11.04 -16.34 -3.54
C ARG A 369 -10.84 -15.06 -2.72
N THR A 370 -11.08 -13.89 -3.31
CA THR A 370 -10.80 -12.59 -2.69
C THR A 370 -12.05 -11.75 -2.52
N LYS A 371 -12.02 -10.87 -1.52
CA LYS A 371 -13.13 -9.94 -1.28
C LYS A 371 -13.03 -8.71 -2.17
N LYS A 372 -14.20 -8.28 -2.67
CA LYS A 372 -14.44 -6.94 -3.19
C LYS A 372 -14.13 -5.88 -2.14
N CYS A 373 -13.90 -4.65 -2.60
CA CYS A 373 -13.70 -3.52 -1.69
C CYS A 373 -14.90 -3.32 -0.76
N GLU A 374 -14.62 -3.20 0.53
CA GLU A 374 -15.66 -3.09 1.53
C GLU A 374 -16.28 -1.69 1.60
N TYR A 375 -17.54 -1.67 2.03
CA TYR A 375 -18.08 -0.59 2.85
C TYR A 375 -18.23 -1.08 4.29
N GLY A 376 -18.22 -0.17 5.26
CA GLY A 376 -18.34 -0.51 6.68
C GLY A 376 -18.34 0.74 7.53
N ASN A 377 -19.01 0.71 8.68
CA ASN A 377 -19.14 1.89 9.56
C ASN A 377 -19.66 3.15 8.86
N LYS A 378 -20.53 2.99 7.86
CA LYS A 378 -21.04 4.06 6.99
C LYS A 378 -19.94 4.81 6.20
N GLU A 379 -18.80 4.15 6.00
CA GLU A 379 -17.70 4.59 5.13
C GLU A 379 -17.75 3.84 3.80
N ASN A 380 -17.24 4.49 2.74
CA ASN A 380 -17.09 3.96 1.39
C ASN A 380 -18.39 3.51 0.69
N LEU A 381 -19.44 4.32 0.82
CA LEU A 381 -20.82 3.96 0.47
C LEU A 381 -21.12 3.76 -1.03
N LYS A 382 -20.18 4.06 -1.93
CA LYS A 382 -20.37 4.01 -3.39
C LYS A 382 -19.38 3.07 -4.10
N THR A 383 -18.74 2.17 -3.35
CA THR A 383 -17.59 1.37 -3.81
C THR A 383 -17.92 0.14 -4.67
N TYR A 384 -19.18 -0.09 -5.03
CA TYR A 384 -19.65 -1.37 -5.57
C TYR A 384 -18.86 -1.87 -6.78
N PHE A 385 -18.56 -0.99 -7.73
CA PHE A 385 -17.83 -1.34 -8.96
C PHE A 385 -16.30 -1.33 -8.80
N LEU A 386 -15.75 -0.96 -7.63
CA LEU A 386 -14.31 -0.72 -7.46
C LEU A 386 -13.45 -1.96 -7.77
N SER A 387 -13.95 -3.16 -7.51
CA SER A 387 -13.20 -4.40 -7.77
C SER A 387 -13.48 -5.03 -9.14
N TYR A 388 -14.11 -4.28 -10.06
CA TYR A 388 -14.53 -4.78 -11.38
C TYR A 388 -13.47 -4.45 -12.46
N GLY A 389 -12.19 -4.65 -12.11
CA GLY A 389 -11.07 -4.27 -12.96
C GLY A 389 -10.82 -2.78 -12.99
N CYS A 390 -10.82 -2.12 -11.82
CA CYS A 390 -10.47 -0.70 -11.78
C CYS A 390 -8.95 -0.50 -11.96
N THR A 391 -8.57 0.69 -12.42
CA THR A 391 -7.17 1.04 -12.70
C THR A 391 -6.79 2.41 -12.15
N CYS A 392 -5.76 2.49 -11.30
CA CYS A 392 -5.12 3.74 -10.92
C CYS A 392 -3.99 4.05 -11.90
N ILE A 393 -3.94 5.25 -12.49
CA ILE A 393 -2.85 5.67 -13.42
C ILE A 393 -2.19 6.95 -12.91
N THR A 394 -0.93 6.89 -12.50
CA THR A 394 -0.22 8.03 -11.88
C THR A 394 1.15 8.29 -12.49
N GLN A 395 1.52 9.56 -12.65
CA GLN A 395 2.85 10.00 -13.06
C GLN A 395 3.53 10.84 -11.98
N THR A 396 2.78 11.74 -11.35
CA THR A 396 3.22 12.58 -10.23
C THR A 396 2.76 12.02 -8.89
N GLY A 397 1.63 11.30 -8.91
CA GLY A 397 0.92 10.79 -7.74
C GLY A 397 -0.26 11.66 -7.31
N ASP A 398 -0.41 12.88 -7.82
CA ASP A 398 -1.47 13.81 -7.40
C ASP A 398 -2.77 13.67 -8.21
N GLU A 399 -2.80 12.83 -9.24
CA GLU A 399 -3.88 12.73 -10.24
C GLU A 399 -5.27 12.45 -9.65
N TYR A 400 -5.33 11.80 -8.48
CA TYR A 400 -6.57 11.44 -7.78
C TYR A 400 -6.61 11.93 -6.32
N TYR A 401 -5.64 12.75 -5.88
CA TYR A 401 -5.55 13.14 -4.47
C TYR A 401 -6.80 13.93 -4.03
N ASN A 402 -7.60 13.36 -3.12
CA ASN A 402 -8.87 13.92 -2.65
C ASN A 402 -9.97 14.13 -3.70
N ILE A 403 -9.92 13.44 -4.84
CA ILE A 403 -10.95 13.57 -5.90
C ILE A 403 -12.28 12.86 -5.55
N PHE A 404 -12.24 11.88 -4.66
CA PHE A 404 -13.35 10.94 -4.39
C PHE A 404 -14.72 11.55 -4.03
N PRO A 405 -14.86 12.68 -3.31
CA PRO A 405 -16.17 13.28 -3.06
C PRO A 405 -16.86 13.76 -4.35
N VAL A 406 -16.10 14.13 -5.38
CA VAL A 406 -16.65 14.66 -6.65
C VAL A 406 -16.68 13.62 -7.78
N TRP A 407 -16.22 12.40 -7.53
CA TRP A 407 -16.28 11.32 -8.53
C TRP A 407 -17.72 10.97 -8.91
N ASP A 408 -17.92 10.70 -10.19
CA ASP A 408 -19.01 9.86 -10.65
C ASP A 408 -18.60 8.39 -10.45
N TRP A 409 -19.20 7.74 -9.45
CA TRP A 409 -18.87 6.37 -9.06
C TRP A 409 -19.37 5.31 -10.05
N ARG A 410 -20.05 5.70 -11.13
CA ARG A 410 -20.35 4.85 -12.30
C ARG A 410 -19.20 4.84 -13.30
N HIS A 411 -18.30 5.82 -13.17
CA HIS A 411 -17.15 6.04 -14.04
C HIS A 411 -15.83 5.80 -13.28
N ILE A 412 -15.77 4.79 -12.41
CA ILE A 412 -14.51 4.41 -11.76
C ILE A 412 -13.51 4.02 -12.86
N PRO A 413 -12.29 4.61 -12.89
CA PRO A 413 -11.27 4.31 -13.89
C PRO A 413 -11.08 2.81 -14.10
N GLY A 414 -11.04 2.36 -15.36
CA GLY A 414 -10.85 0.96 -15.76
C GLY A 414 -12.11 0.10 -15.80
N THR A 415 -13.16 0.45 -15.06
CA THR A 415 -14.33 -0.42 -14.90
C THR A 415 -15.27 -0.40 -16.10
N THR A 416 -16.02 -1.48 -16.29
CA THR A 416 -17.17 -1.54 -17.21
C THR A 416 -18.44 -1.60 -16.36
N ALA A 417 -19.30 -0.59 -16.43
CA ALA A 417 -20.42 -0.40 -15.51
C ALA A 417 -21.67 0.20 -16.19
N PRO A 418 -22.87 -0.23 -15.77
CA PRO A 418 -24.13 0.39 -16.21
C PRO A 418 -24.31 1.78 -15.60
N GLN A 419 -24.91 2.67 -16.37
CA GLN A 419 -25.15 4.08 -15.98
C GLN A 419 -26.42 4.22 -15.15
N VAL A 420 -26.47 3.48 -14.03
CA VAL A 420 -27.58 3.44 -13.08
C VAL A 420 -27.82 4.79 -12.40
N GLU A 421 -29.02 5.02 -11.90
CA GLU A 421 -29.35 6.24 -11.14
C GLU A 421 -28.73 6.23 -9.73
N LYS A 422 -28.77 5.06 -9.07
CA LYS A 422 -28.23 4.85 -7.73
C LYS A 422 -27.17 3.77 -7.77
N ILE A 423 -26.00 4.06 -7.20
CA ILE A 423 -24.93 3.06 -7.04
C ILE A 423 -25.46 1.92 -6.16
N PRO A 424 -25.38 0.65 -6.61
CA PRO A 424 -25.76 -0.48 -5.79
C PRO A 424 -24.88 -0.57 -4.54
N MET A 425 -25.34 -1.29 -3.54
CA MET A 425 -24.51 -1.72 -2.43
C MET A 425 -24.50 -3.25 -2.40
N ASP A 426 -23.40 -3.80 -1.88
CA ASP A 426 -23.32 -5.21 -1.54
C ASP A 426 -24.27 -5.53 -0.39
N ASP A 427 -24.79 -6.76 -0.36
CA ASP A 427 -25.75 -7.19 0.65
C ASP A 427 -25.13 -7.23 2.07
N LYS A 428 -23.80 -7.33 2.15
CA LYS A 428 -23.05 -7.40 3.41
C LYS A 428 -21.93 -6.36 3.44
N ALA A 429 -21.84 -5.67 4.58
CA ALA A 429 -20.68 -4.85 4.91
C ALA A 429 -19.43 -5.73 5.13
N TRP A 430 -18.25 -5.11 5.17
CA TRP A 430 -16.95 -5.77 5.42
C TRP A 430 -16.48 -6.73 4.31
N GLY A 431 -16.93 -6.45 3.09
CA GLY A 431 -16.49 -7.10 1.86
C GLY A 431 -17.14 -8.47 1.64
N MET A 432 -17.62 -8.69 0.42
CA MET A 432 -18.08 -9.98 -0.10
C MET A 432 -17.07 -10.50 -1.11
N ASN A 433 -16.94 -11.83 -1.24
CA ASN A 433 -16.13 -12.40 -2.31
C ASN A 433 -16.66 -11.99 -3.68
N GLY A 434 -15.76 -11.84 -4.65
CA GLY A 434 -16.16 -11.75 -6.05
C GLY A 434 -16.80 -13.04 -6.55
N THR A 435 -17.36 -12.99 -7.76
CA THR A 435 -18.00 -14.14 -8.41
C THR A 435 -17.13 -14.78 -9.49
N SER A 436 -16.04 -14.12 -9.88
CA SER A 436 -15.17 -14.59 -10.96
C SER A 436 -14.38 -15.83 -10.55
N THR A 437 -14.38 -16.84 -11.42
CA THR A 437 -13.50 -18.00 -11.34
C THR A 437 -12.27 -17.87 -12.24
N PHE A 438 -12.12 -16.78 -13.00
CA PHE A 438 -10.98 -16.51 -13.87
C PHE A 438 -10.54 -15.06 -13.68
N ALA A 439 -9.62 -14.89 -12.74
CA ALA A 439 -9.04 -13.61 -12.36
C ALA A 439 -7.57 -13.84 -12.01
N GLY A 440 -6.65 -13.16 -12.67
CA GLY A 440 -5.23 -13.42 -12.46
C GLY A 440 -4.37 -12.87 -13.58
N GLY A 441 -3.10 -13.25 -13.63
CA GLY A 441 -2.16 -12.69 -14.59
C GLY A 441 -0.82 -13.41 -14.66
N VAL A 442 -0.10 -13.15 -15.75
CA VAL A 442 1.26 -13.62 -15.99
C VAL A 442 2.24 -12.46 -15.78
N SER A 443 3.40 -12.73 -15.18
CA SER A 443 4.46 -11.73 -15.00
C SER A 443 5.84 -12.35 -15.15
N ASP A 444 6.74 -11.67 -15.84
CA ASP A 444 8.18 -11.97 -15.81
C ASP A 444 8.97 -11.00 -14.91
N SER A 445 8.27 -10.23 -14.07
CA SER A 445 8.79 -9.13 -13.24
C SER A 445 9.12 -7.83 -13.97
N ILE A 446 9.07 -7.81 -15.31
CA ILE A 446 9.33 -6.63 -16.16
C ILE A 446 8.05 -6.24 -16.89
N MET A 447 7.50 -7.17 -17.66
CA MET A 447 6.26 -7.07 -18.41
C MET A 447 5.25 -8.09 -17.88
N GLY A 448 3.98 -7.95 -18.27
CA GLY A 448 2.98 -8.95 -17.92
C GLY A 448 1.61 -8.63 -18.43
N ALA A 449 0.68 -9.54 -18.14
CA ALA A 449 -0.71 -9.40 -18.52
C ALA A 449 -1.62 -9.82 -17.37
N THR A 450 -2.74 -9.12 -17.24
CA THR A 450 -3.77 -9.38 -16.24
C THR A 450 -5.08 -9.63 -16.98
N ALA A 451 -5.88 -10.60 -16.52
CA ALA A 451 -7.14 -10.97 -17.12
C ALA A 451 -8.23 -11.18 -16.08
N PHE A 452 -9.46 -10.84 -16.45
CA PHE A 452 -10.62 -10.90 -15.57
C PHE A 452 -11.88 -11.22 -16.37
N SER A 453 -12.56 -12.30 -16.00
CA SER A 453 -13.87 -12.68 -16.55
C SER A 453 -14.90 -12.66 -15.42
N TYR A 454 -15.88 -11.78 -15.49
CA TYR A 454 -16.90 -11.68 -14.45
C TYR A 454 -18.31 -11.67 -15.01
N THR A 455 -19.25 -12.01 -14.14
CA THR A 455 -20.68 -11.86 -14.34
C THR A 455 -21.28 -11.39 -13.03
N ASP A 456 -21.96 -10.26 -13.07
CA ASP A 456 -22.77 -9.73 -12.00
C ASP A 456 -24.24 -9.96 -12.38
N THR A 457 -24.94 -10.72 -11.55
CA THR A 457 -26.34 -11.11 -11.77
C THR A 457 -27.33 -10.26 -11.01
N LYS A 458 -26.88 -9.22 -10.30
CA LYS A 458 -27.78 -8.30 -9.59
C LYS A 458 -28.67 -7.59 -10.61
N GLU A 459 -29.98 -7.50 -10.34
CA GLU A 459 -30.96 -7.07 -11.34
C GLU A 459 -30.63 -5.70 -11.95
N GLU A 460 -30.23 -4.73 -11.13
CA GLU A 460 -29.87 -3.38 -11.57
C GLU A 460 -28.51 -3.29 -12.28
N VAL A 461 -27.70 -4.36 -12.26
CA VAL A 461 -26.37 -4.41 -12.88
C VAL A 461 -26.36 -5.31 -14.12
N ASN A 462 -26.79 -6.56 -13.95
CA ASN A 462 -26.85 -7.65 -14.93
C ASN A 462 -25.83 -7.48 -16.06
N LEU A 463 -24.55 -7.66 -15.75
CA LEU A 463 -23.43 -7.34 -16.63
C LEU A 463 -22.39 -8.44 -16.60
N SER A 464 -21.95 -8.87 -17.78
CA SER A 464 -20.80 -9.74 -17.97
C SER A 464 -19.78 -9.07 -18.87
N ALA A 465 -18.49 -9.31 -18.60
CA ALA A 465 -17.39 -8.85 -19.44
C ALA A 465 -16.12 -9.68 -19.22
N LYS A 466 -15.29 -9.75 -20.26
CA LYS A 466 -13.94 -10.31 -20.25
C LYS A 466 -12.95 -9.21 -20.56
N LYS A 467 -12.08 -8.90 -19.60
CA LYS A 467 -11.17 -7.76 -19.63
C LYS A 467 -9.74 -8.27 -19.51
N SER A 468 -8.83 -7.73 -20.32
CA SER A 468 -7.39 -7.96 -20.18
C SER A 468 -6.60 -6.66 -20.29
N TRP A 469 -5.50 -6.60 -19.55
CA TRP A 469 -4.53 -5.50 -19.54
C TRP A 469 -3.15 -6.07 -19.85
N TYR A 470 -2.46 -5.53 -20.84
CA TYR A 470 -1.16 -6.01 -21.30
C TYR A 470 -0.12 -4.89 -21.13
N PHE A 471 0.82 -5.10 -20.21
CA PHE A 471 1.83 -4.13 -19.81
C PHE A 471 3.15 -4.40 -20.56
N PHE A 472 3.45 -3.59 -21.57
CA PHE A 472 4.68 -3.69 -22.36
C PHE A 472 5.79 -2.78 -21.85
N GLY A 473 5.41 -1.70 -21.19
CA GLY A 473 6.37 -0.88 -20.49
C GLY A 473 6.02 0.59 -20.63
N ASP A 474 6.18 1.11 -21.84
CA ASP A 474 5.80 2.48 -22.18
C ASP A 474 4.30 2.62 -22.47
N GLU A 475 3.62 1.52 -22.75
CA GLU A 475 2.18 1.47 -23.00
C GLU A 475 1.50 0.28 -22.31
N VAL A 476 0.19 0.44 -22.10
CA VAL A 476 -0.69 -0.61 -21.58
C VAL A 476 -1.87 -0.78 -22.53
N VAL A 477 -1.97 -1.96 -23.14
CA VAL A 477 -3.10 -2.29 -24.03
C VAL A 477 -4.23 -2.86 -23.19
N CYS A 478 -5.42 -2.28 -23.32
CA CYS A 478 -6.59 -2.65 -22.55
C CYS A 478 -7.69 -3.15 -23.49
N LEU A 479 -8.02 -4.44 -23.38
CA LEU A 479 -9.01 -5.11 -24.21
C LEU A 479 -10.22 -5.52 -23.39
N GLY A 480 -11.41 -5.40 -23.98
CA GLY A 480 -12.66 -5.89 -23.44
C GLY A 480 -13.47 -6.60 -24.52
N ALA A 481 -14.10 -7.71 -24.18
CA ALA A 481 -14.99 -8.45 -25.06
C ALA A 481 -16.07 -9.17 -24.26
N GLY A 482 -17.09 -9.71 -24.95
CA GLY A 482 -18.18 -10.41 -24.30
C GLY A 482 -19.07 -9.50 -23.45
N ILE A 483 -19.02 -8.18 -23.67
CA ILE A 483 -19.76 -7.21 -22.86
C ILE A 483 -21.24 -7.36 -23.17
N SER A 484 -21.96 -7.93 -22.21
CA SER A 484 -23.38 -8.22 -22.37
C SER A 484 -24.14 -7.80 -21.13
N SER A 485 -25.25 -7.09 -21.31
CA SER A 485 -26.13 -6.65 -20.23
C SER A 485 -27.58 -6.62 -20.68
N THR A 486 -28.50 -6.82 -19.72
CA THR A 486 -29.94 -6.69 -19.93
C THR A 486 -30.53 -5.40 -19.34
N THR A 487 -29.69 -4.50 -18.82
CA THR A 487 -30.17 -3.26 -18.20
C THR A 487 -30.70 -2.28 -19.24
N ASN A 488 -31.69 -1.46 -18.85
CA ASN A 488 -32.28 -0.42 -19.69
C ASN A 488 -31.47 0.90 -19.72
N VAL A 489 -30.35 0.97 -19.00
CA VAL A 489 -29.41 2.09 -19.03
C VAL A 489 -28.19 1.75 -19.90
N PRO A 490 -27.48 2.76 -20.43
CA PRO A 490 -26.22 2.53 -21.15
C PRO A 490 -25.18 1.82 -20.29
N VAL A 491 -24.29 1.06 -20.93
CA VAL A 491 -23.09 0.49 -20.29
C VAL A 491 -21.88 1.23 -20.81
N HIS A 492 -21.03 1.72 -19.91
CA HIS A 492 -19.79 2.39 -20.28
C HIS A 492 -18.58 1.58 -19.80
N THR A 493 -17.50 1.62 -20.56
CA THR A 493 -16.16 1.32 -20.03
C THR A 493 -15.44 2.63 -19.79
N THR A 494 -15.05 2.90 -18.55
CA THR A 494 -14.29 4.10 -18.22
C THR A 494 -12.81 3.83 -18.41
N ILE A 495 -12.13 4.69 -19.15
CA ILE A 495 -10.68 4.63 -19.32
C ILE A 495 -10.01 5.38 -18.16
N ASN A 496 -10.44 6.62 -17.88
CA ASN A 496 -9.95 7.37 -16.73
C ASN A 496 -10.98 8.39 -16.21
N GLN A 497 -10.85 8.75 -14.93
CA GLN A 497 -11.57 9.82 -14.24
C GLN A 497 -10.63 10.45 -13.18
N CYS A 498 -9.88 11.46 -13.59
CA CYS A 498 -8.83 12.12 -12.79
C CYS A 498 -9.00 13.64 -12.83
N PHE A 499 -8.17 14.40 -12.12
CA PHE A 499 -8.19 15.86 -12.28
C PHE A 499 -7.88 16.26 -13.72
N LEU A 500 -8.53 17.33 -14.19
CA LEU A 500 -8.21 17.92 -15.49
C LEU A 500 -6.78 18.47 -15.46
N GLY A 501 -5.92 17.92 -16.32
CA GLY A 501 -4.52 18.32 -16.41
C GLY A 501 -4.34 19.69 -17.07
N ALA A 502 -3.22 20.35 -16.80
CA ALA A 502 -2.88 21.63 -17.44
C ALA A 502 -2.71 21.48 -18.96
N PHE A 503 -2.20 20.32 -19.41
CA PHE A 503 -2.11 19.95 -20.80
C PHE A 503 -3.22 18.95 -21.14
N ASN A 504 -4.23 19.40 -21.88
CA ASN A 504 -5.33 18.56 -22.33
C ASN A 504 -5.78 19.00 -23.73
N MET A 505 -6.22 18.02 -24.54
CA MET A 505 -6.90 18.33 -25.80
C MET A 505 -8.38 18.57 -25.58
N ASN A 506 -8.88 19.67 -26.10
CA ASN A 506 -10.31 20.01 -26.06
C ASN A 506 -11.05 19.24 -27.18
N ALA A 507 -11.26 17.94 -26.99
CA ALA A 507 -11.85 17.03 -27.98
C ALA A 507 -13.38 17.12 -28.11
N LYS A 508 -14.01 18.26 -27.74
CA LYS A 508 -15.48 18.46 -27.62
C LYS A 508 -16.30 18.17 -28.89
N THR A 509 -15.69 17.74 -29.99
CA THR A 509 -16.31 17.61 -31.32
C THR A 509 -16.07 16.27 -32.02
N LEU A 510 -15.37 15.30 -31.42
CA LEU A 510 -15.08 14.02 -32.09
C LEU A 510 -15.65 12.84 -31.29
N GLU A 511 -16.70 12.21 -31.82
CA GLU A 511 -17.27 10.96 -31.27
C GLU A 511 -16.32 9.76 -31.47
N HIS A 512 -15.42 9.83 -32.46
CA HIS A 512 -14.48 8.78 -32.84
C HIS A 512 -13.05 9.33 -32.99
N PRO A 513 -12.41 9.81 -31.91
CA PRO A 513 -11.04 10.33 -31.97
C PRO A 513 -10.04 9.17 -32.12
N ASN A 514 -8.97 9.38 -32.91
CA ASN A 514 -7.86 8.42 -32.92
C ASN A 514 -7.18 8.35 -31.55
N TRP A 515 -6.97 9.51 -30.91
CA TRP A 515 -6.38 9.60 -29.59
C TRP A 515 -6.84 10.86 -28.84
N ILE A 516 -6.77 10.81 -27.52
CA ILE A 516 -6.98 11.93 -26.59
C ILE A 516 -5.75 12.04 -25.69
N ILE A 517 -5.45 13.24 -25.19
CA ILE A 517 -4.37 13.46 -24.22
C ILE A 517 -4.85 14.31 -23.03
N ASN A 518 -4.50 13.88 -21.82
CA ASN A 518 -4.70 14.66 -20.59
C ASN A 518 -3.54 14.42 -19.63
N ASP A 519 -2.98 15.51 -19.12
CA ASP A 519 -1.89 15.55 -18.14
C ASP A 519 -0.68 14.68 -18.53
N ASN A 520 -0.29 14.73 -19.79
CA ASN A 520 0.78 13.90 -20.37
C ASN A 520 0.47 12.40 -20.51
N ILE A 521 -0.79 11.98 -20.34
CA ILE A 521 -1.23 10.61 -20.59
C ILE A 521 -2.03 10.60 -21.90
N GLY A 522 -1.53 9.89 -22.90
CA GLY A 522 -2.24 9.59 -24.13
C GLY A 522 -3.19 8.41 -23.97
N TYR A 523 -4.36 8.50 -24.60
CA TYR A 523 -5.35 7.44 -24.71
C TYR A 523 -5.61 7.23 -26.20
N LEU A 524 -5.10 6.13 -26.74
CA LEU A 524 -5.19 5.79 -28.16
C LEU A 524 -6.32 4.77 -28.38
N PHE A 525 -7.06 4.93 -29.48
CA PHE A 525 -8.19 4.08 -29.88
C PHE A 525 -7.85 3.39 -31.20
N PRO A 526 -7.42 2.11 -31.16
CA PRO A 526 -6.99 1.38 -32.37
C PRO A 526 -8.13 0.96 -33.30
N GLN A 527 -9.37 1.04 -32.83
CA GLN A 527 -10.58 0.73 -33.58
C GLN A 527 -11.60 1.87 -33.43
N GLU A 528 -12.60 1.89 -34.31
CA GLU A 528 -13.68 2.87 -34.24
C GLU A 528 -14.57 2.58 -33.02
N GLU A 529 -14.54 3.47 -32.04
CA GLU A 529 -15.23 3.36 -30.76
C GLU A 529 -16.08 4.61 -30.55
N LYS A 530 -17.28 4.46 -29.94
CA LYS A 530 -18.04 5.62 -29.49
C LYS A 530 -17.43 6.15 -28.19
N VAL A 531 -16.52 7.12 -28.32
CA VAL A 531 -15.79 7.70 -27.19
C VAL A 531 -16.57 8.88 -26.62
N PHE A 532 -16.69 8.93 -25.30
CA PHE A 532 -17.13 10.13 -24.60
C PHE A 532 -15.98 10.71 -23.78
N PHE A 533 -15.97 12.04 -23.66
CA PHE A 533 -15.02 12.77 -22.83
C PHE A 533 -15.70 13.98 -22.19
N THR A 534 -15.38 14.22 -20.91
CA THR A 534 -15.81 15.41 -20.17
C THR A 534 -14.62 16.04 -19.44
N SER A 535 -14.61 17.36 -19.38
CA SER A 535 -13.64 18.18 -18.62
C SER A 535 -14.37 19.18 -17.71
N GLN A 536 -15.52 18.76 -17.21
CA GLN A 536 -16.47 19.64 -16.54
C GLN A 536 -16.16 19.76 -15.05
N GLU A 537 -16.70 20.81 -14.44
CA GLU A 537 -16.74 20.91 -12.99
C GLU A 537 -17.69 19.83 -12.43
N GLN A 538 -17.17 18.99 -11.52
CA GLN A 538 -17.94 17.99 -10.78
C GLN A 538 -18.01 18.38 -9.31
N LYS A 539 -19.17 18.13 -8.69
CA LYS A 539 -19.48 18.51 -7.31
C LYS A 539 -19.89 17.32 -6.47
N GLY A 540 -19.60 17.41 -5.18
CA GLY A 540 -20.05 16.40 -4.21
C GLY A 540 -19.45 16.65 -2.83
N LYS A 541 -19.83 15.80 -1.87
CA LYS A 541 -19.44 15.96 -0.46
C LYS A 541 -18.79 14.69 0.04
N TRP A 542 -17.84 14.84 0.96
CA TRP A 542 -17.29 13.69 1.68
C TRP A 542 -18.37 12.92 2.44
N SER A 543 -19.39 13.62 2.96
CA SER A 543 -20.55 12.99 3.63
C SER A 543 -21.33 12.02 2.75
N ASP A 544 -21.27 12.16 1.42
CA ASP A 544 -22.02 11.33 0.48
C ASP A 544 -21.39 9.94 0.29
N ILE A 545 -20.11 9.81 0.64
CA ILE A 545 -19.33 8.57 0.57
C ILE A 545 -18.90 8.08 1.95
N ASN A 546 -18.94 8.95 2.97
CA ASN A 546 -18.61 8.64 4.35
C ASN A 546 -19.38 9.57 5.31
N THR A 547 -20.41 9.05 5.98
CA THR A 547 -21.35 9.90 6.74
C THR A 547 -20.71 10.63 7.93
N SER A 548 -19.50 10.24 8.35
CA SER A 548 -18.76 10.88 9.43
C SER A 548 -17.96 12.13 8.99
N LYS A 549 -17.93 12.44 7.69
CA LYS A 549 -17.10 13.50 7.12
C LYS A 549 -17.91 14.75 6.77
N SER A 550 -17.19 15.79 6.36
CA SER A 550 -17.75 17.11 6.08
C SER A 550 -18.90 17.05 5.08
N LYS A 551 -19.96 17.82 5.39
CA LYS A 551 -21.09 18.10 4.50
C LYS A 551 -20.84 19.28 3.56
N LYS A 552 -19.67 19.92 3.67
CA LYS A 552 -19.28 21.01 2.77
C LYS A 552 -19.16 20.47 1.35
N GLU A 553 -19.79 21.15 0.41
CA GLU A 553 -19.69 20.83 -1.01
C GLU A 553 -18.28 21.17 -1.51
N GLU A 554 -17.68 20.22 -2.22
CA GLU A 554 -16.45 20.39 -2.97
C GLU A 554 -16.75 20.40 -4.46
N SER A 555 -15.88 21.06 -5.21
CA SER A 555 -16.03 21.28 -6.63
C SER A 555 -14.66 21.25 -7.29
N HIS A 556 -14.48 20.40 -8.29
CA HIS A 556 -13.21 20.29 -9.02
C HIS A 556 -13.46 20.05 -10.50
N HIS A 557 -12.53 20.52 -11.35
CA HIS A 557 -12.54 20.16 -12.77
C HIS A 557 -11.99 18.73 -12.94
N VAL A 558 -12.82 17.85 -13.47
CA VAL A 558 -12.51 16.42 -13.62
C VAL A 558 -12.48 16.07 -15.10
N PHE A 559 -11.40 15.39 -15.50
CA PHE A 559 -11.25 14.75 -16.79
C PHE A 559 -11.83 13.33 -16.69
N THR A 560 -12.90 13.06 -17.43
CA THR A 560 -13.45 11.70 -17.60
C THR A 560 -13.39 11.32 -19.06
N VAL A 561 -12.92 10.12 -19.37
CA VAL A 561 -12.92 9.55 -20.73
C VAL A 561 -13.32 8.10 -20.68
N GLY A 562 -14.13 7.66 -21.65
CA GLY A 562 -14.59 6.28 -21.73
C GLY A 562 -15.24 5.95 -23.07
N ILE A 563 -15.73 4.72 -23.16
CA ILE A 563 -16.34 4.13 -24.35
C ILE A 563 -17.79 3.75 -23.99
N ASP A 564 -18.74 4.20 -24.81
CA ASP A 564 -20.18 3.94 -24.68
C ASP A 564 -20.58 2.70 -25.49
N HIS A 565 -21.02 1.65 -24.80
CA HIS A 565 -21.48 0.38 -25.40
C HIS A 565 -22.97 0.40 -25.76
N GLY A 566 -23.67 1.50 -25.48
CA GLY A 566 -25.11 1.64 -25.64
C GLY A 566 -25.91 0.91 -24.57
N VAL A 567 -27.23 0.89 -24.77
CA VAL A 567 -28.19 0.20 -23.90
C VAL A 567 -28.24 -1.29 -24.25
N ALA A 568 -28.27 -2.15 -23.22
CA ALA A 568 -28.36 -3.60 -23.35
C ALA A 568 -27.39 -4.19 -24.41
N PRO A 569 -26.07 -3.92 -24.31
CA PRO A 569 -25.10 -4.44 -25.26
C PRO A 569 -25.16 -5.96 -25.33
N LYS A 570 -24.87 -6.51 -26.51
CA LYS A 570 -24.80 -7.97 -26.75
C LYS A 570 -23.45 -8.29 -27.36
N ASN A 571 -22.59 -8.95 -26.59
CA ASN A 571 -21.24 -9.31 -27.01
C ASN A 571 -20.44 -8.11 -27.55
N ALA A 572 -20.60 -6.93 -26.95
CA ALA A 572 -19.82 -5.76 -27.30
C ALA A 572 -18.35 -5.93 -26.86
N SER A 573 -17.48 -5.08 -27.40
CA SER A 573 -16.04 -5.09 -27.14
C SER A 573 -15.51 -3.67 -27.04
N TYR A 574 -14.36 -3.50 -26.40
CA TYR A 574 -13.56 -2.28 -26.54
C TYR A 574 -12.08 -2.60 -26.78
N ALA A 575 -11.35 -1.66 -27.36
CA ALA A 575 -9.90 -1.63 -27.33
C ALA A 575 -9.38 -0.19 -27.14
N TYR A 576 -8.49 0.01 -26.15
CA TYR A 576 -7.75 1.26 -25.99
C TYR A 576 -6.33 1.00 -25.51
N ILE A 577 -5.43 1.94 -25.74
CA ILE A 577 -4.04 1.88 -25.30
C ILE A 577 -3.75 3.12 -24.46
N VAL A 578 -3.31 2.91 -23.22
CA VAL A 578 -2.82 3.98 -22.35
C VAL A 578 -1.33 4.18 -22.64
N VAL A 579 -0.93 5.42 -22.93
CA VAL A 579 0.43 5.77 -23.31
C VAL A 579 0.91 6.95 -22.45
N PRO A 580 1.49 6.71 -21.27
CA PRO A 580 1.96 7.76 -20.38
C PRO A 580 3.17 8.54 -20.94
N ASN A 581 3.53 9.64 -20.27
CA ASN A 581 4.70 10.47 -20.57
C ASN A 581 4.75 11.01 -22.03
N LYS A 582 3.61 11.50 -22.53
CA LYS A 582 3.52 12.24 -23.79
C LYS A 582 3.33 13.71 -23.50
N LYS A 583 4.37 14.53 -23.65
CA LYS A 583 4.38 15.92 -23.17
C LYS A 583 3.80 16.93 -24.15
N SER A 584 3.40 16.47 -25.34
CA SER A 584 2.80 17.30 -26.38
C SER A 584 1.95 16.48 -27.34
N GLU A 585 1.06 17.15 -28.07
CA GLU A 585 0.29 16.55 -29.16
C GLU A 585 1.21 15.97 -30.23
N LYS A 586 2.35 16.63 -30.50
CA LYS A 586 3.36 16.16 -31.45
C LYS A 586 3.97 14.83 -31.03
N GLU A 587 4.28 14.66 -29.74
CA GLU A 587 4.79 13.38 -29.21
C GLU A 587 3.74 12.28 -29.28
N MET A 588 2.48 12.59 -28.97
CA MET A 588 1.39 11.63 -29.08
C MET A 588 1.11 11.23 -30.53
N GLU A 589 1.10 12.19 -31.44
CA GLU A 589 0.93 11.96 -32.88
C GLU A 589 2.11 11.16 -33.46
N ALA A 590 3.34 11.39 -32.98
CA ALA A 590 4.50 10.60 -33.37
C ALA A 590 4.40 9.14 -32.88
N TYR A 591 3.89 8.93 -31.65
CA TYR A 591 3.60 7.59 -31.16
C TYR A 591 2.50 6.93 -32.00
N TYR A 592 1.38 7.61 -32.26
CA TYR A 592 0.27 7.09 -33.05
C TYR A 592 0.73 6.56 -34.42
N LYS A 593 1.55 7.34 -35.12
CA LYS A 593 2.08 6.96 -36.46
C LYS A 593 3.03 5.77 -36.44
N ASN A 594 3.67 5.49 -35.30
CA ASN A 594 4.67 4.44 -35.14
C ASN A 594 4.27 3.44 -34.04
N ASN A 595 2.97 3.29 -33.77
CA ASN A 595 2.47 2.44 -32.70
C ASN A 595 2.89 0.98 -32.95
N PRO A 596 3.71 0.36 -32.07
CA PRO A 596 4.24 -0.98 -32.29
C PRO A 596 3.23 -2.09 -31.98
N ILE A 597 2.03 -1.75 -31.50
CA ILE A 597 1.02 -2.70 -31.04
C ILE A 597 0.18 -3.26 -32.19
N GLU A 598 0.16 -4.58 -32.30
CA GLU A 598 -0.79 -5.35 -33.11
C GLU A 598 -1.82 -6.02 -32.19
N ILE A 599 -3.11 -5.72 -32.37
CA ILE A 599 -4.22 -6.46 -31.74
C ILE A 599 -4.56 -7.64 -32.65
N LEU A 600 -4.28 -8.86 -32.18
CA LEU A 600 -4.39 -10.09 -32.95
C LEU A 600 -5.77 -10.75 -32.78
N SER A 601 -6.36 -10.58 -31.60
CA SER A 601 -7.70 -11.07 -31.29
C SER A 601 -8.29 -10.27 -30.13
N ASN A 602 -9.58 -9.96 -30.20
CA ASN A 602 -10.34 -9.40 -29.09
C ASN A 602 -11.74 -10.01 -29.07
N THR A 603 -11.84 -11.24 -28.58
CA THR A 603 -13.09 -12.00 -28.49
C THR A 603 -13.36 -12.41 -27.05
N ASP A 604 -14.56 -12.92 -26.79
CA ASP A 604 -14.92 -13.48 -25.50
C ASP A 604 -14.22 -14.84 -25.23
N LYS A 605 -13.41 -15.34 -26.16
CA LYS A 605 -12.70 -16.62 -26.03
C LYS A 605 -11.19 -16.40 -25.90
N ILE A 606 -10.66 -15.51 -26.73
CA ILE A 606 -9.24 -15.19 -26.83
C ILE A 606 -9.08 -13.68 -26.97
N GLN A 607 -8.19 -13.12 -26.16
CA GLN A 607 -7.64 -11.78 -26.34
C GLN A 607 -6.14 -11.90 -26.54
N ALA A 608 -5.58 -11.23 -27.54
CA ALA A 608 -4.19 -11.41 -27.93
C ALA A 608 -3.61 -10.14 -28.54
N VAL A 609 -2.39 -9.81 -28.12
CA VAL A 609 -1.64 -8.64 -28.58
C VAL A 609 -0.18 -8.99 -28.82
N ARG A 610 0.47 -8.20 -29.67
CA ARG A 610 1.92 -8.25 -29.90
C ARG A 610 2.48 -6.84 -29.88
N ASN A 611 3.56 -6.61 -29.16
CA ASN A 611 4.43 -5.46 -29.39
C ASN A 611 5.52 -5.90 -30.41
N THR A 612 5.53 -5.26 -31.56
CA THR A 612 6.45 -5.58 -32.67
C THR A 612 7.88 -5.08 -32.45
N GLU A 613 8.07 -4.06 -31.63
CA GLU A 613 9.38 -3.50 -31.27
C GLU A 613 10.10 -4.41 -30.26
N ASP A 614 9.40 -4.83 -29.21
CA ASP A 614 9.94 -5.75 -28.20
C ASP A 614 9.94 -7.21 -28.65
N GLY A 615 9.17 -7.54 -29.69
CA GLY A 615 8.97 -8.92 -30.15
C GLY A 615 8.21 -9.80 -29.15
N VAL A 616 7.42 -9.19 -28.27
CA VAL A 616 6.68 -9.87 -27.19
C VAL A 616 5.23 -10.08 -27.58
N TRP A 617 4.74 -11.30 -27.35
CA TRP A 617 3.36 -11.70 -27.56
C TRP A 617 2.71 -11.97 -26.22
N MET A 618 1.50 -11.48 -26.00
CA MET A 618 0.71 -11.82 -24.81
C MET A 618 -0.67 -12.29 -25.24
N VAL A 619 -1.13 -13.39 -24.65
CA VAL A 619 -2.38 -14.03 -25.00
C VAL A 619 -3.12 -14.46 -23.74
N THR A 620 -4.38 -14.05 -23.66
CA THR A 620 -5.36 -14.54 -22.69
C THR A 620 -6.29 -15.52 -23.39
N PHE A 621 -6.29 -16.77 -22.92
CA PHE A 621 -7.26 -17.80 -23.29
C PHE A 621 -8.30 -17.91 -22.17
N PHE A 622 -9.53 -17.45 -22.41
CA PHE A 622 -10.66 -17.65 -21.50
C PHE A 622 -11.25 -19.06 -21.62
N GLU A 623 -11.04 -19.70 -22.77
CA GLU A 623 -11.32 -21.10 -23.04
C GLU A 623 -10.15 -21.73 -23.81
N ALA A 624 -10.11 -23.07 -23.87
CA ALA A 624 -9.16 -23.78 -24.72
C ALA A 624 -9.30 -23.30 -26.19
N GLY A 625 -8.18 -23.08 -26.87
CA GLY A 625 -8.25 -22.47 -28.19
C GLY A 625 -6.90 -22.31 -28.86
N THR A 626 -6.91 -21.67 -30.03
CA THR A 626 -5.71 -21.39 -30.80
C THR A 626 -5.72 -19.95 -31.30
N MET A 627 -4.70 -19.19 -30.93
CA MET A 627 -4.36 -17.93 -31.58
C MET A 627 -3.49 -18.25 -32.81
N LYS A 628 -3.83 -17.66 -33.96
CA LYS A 628 -3.09 -17.83 -35.21
C LYS A 628 -2.66 -16.47 -35.75
N HIS A 629 -1.38 -16.36 -36.06
CA HIS A 629 -0.78 -15.27 -36.81
C HIS A 629 0.20 -15.86 -37.84
N LYS A 630 0.55 -15.09 -38.89
CA LYS A 630 1.49 -15.54 -39.94
C LYS A 630 2.85 -15.99 -39.38
N ASP A 631 3.31 -15.35 -38.31
CA ASP A 631 4.63 -15.57 -37.70
C ASP A 631 4.59 -16.62 -36.57
N LEU A 632 3.43 -16.79 -35.93
CA LEU A 632 3.30 -17.58 -34.71
C LEU A 632 1.88 -18.12 -34.57
N SER A 633 1.73 -19.39 -34.19
CA SER A 633 0.49 -19.92 -33.67
C SER A 633 0.69 -20.49 -32.28
N VAL A 634 -0.24 -20.19 -31.37
CA VAL A 634 -0.22 -20.62 -29.98
C VAL A 634 -1.54 -21.32 -29.68
N THR A 635 -1.46 -22.57 -29.24
CA THR A 635 -2.61 -23.38 -28.82
C THR A 635 -2.50 -23.67 -27.34
N ALA A 636 -3.56 -23.41 -26.58
CA ALA A 636 -3.68 -23.84 -25.18
C ALA A 636 -4.88 -24.78 -25.05
N ASP A 637 -4.70 -25.91 -24.37
CA ASP A 637 -5.76 -26.90 -24.15
C ASP A 637 -6.72 -26.52 -23.00
N LYS A 638 -6.41 -25.44 -22.27
CA LYS A 638 -7.16 -24.93 -21.13
C LYS A 638 -7.06 -23.39 -21.04
N PRO A 639 -7.99 -22.76 -20.30
CA PRO A 639 -7.87 -21.33 -19.99
C PRO A 639 -6.54 -21.00 -19.31
N CYS A 640 -5.87 -19.95 -19.76
CA CYS A 640 -4.61 -19.47 -19.19
C CYS A 640 -4.30 -18.04 -19.65
N VAL A 641 -3.32 -17.42 -19.01
CA VAL A 641 -2.67 -16.20 -19.54
C VAL A 641 -1.21 -16.56 -19.80
N LEU A 642 -0.71 -16.22 -20.98
CA LEU A 642 0.66 -16.52 -21.36
C LEU A 642 1.34 -15.38 -22.09
N MET A 643 2.67 -15.40 -22.04
CA MET A 643 3.56 -14.49 -22.74
C MET A 643 4.63 -15.29 -23.48
N VAL A 644 4.91 -14.91 -24.73
CA VAL A 644 5.98 -15.48 -25.56
C VAL A 644 7.00 -14.39 -25.85
N LYS A 645 8.26 -14.64 -25.53
CA LYS A 645 9.41 -13.74 -25.73
C LYS A 645 10.53 -14.48 -26.45
N ASP A 646 11.56 -13.73 -26.87
CA ASP A 646 12.80 -14.27 -27.44
C ASP A 646 12.56 -15.25 -28.59
N LEU A 647 11.51 -15.01 -29.38
CA LEU A 647 11.11 -15.90 -30.46
C LEU A 647 12.12 -15.83 -31.60
N THR A 648 12.76 -16.96 -31.86
CA THR A 648 13.68 -17.17 -32.98
C THR A 648 13.29 -18.46 -33.73
N SER A 649 13.94 -18.71 -34.87
CA SER A 649 13.77 -19.98 -35.61
C SER A 649 14.21 -21.24 -34.84
N LYS A 650 14.85 -21.07 -33.67
CA LYS A 650 15.43 -22.15 -32.85
C LYS A 650 14.88 -22.21 -31.44
N ALA A 651 14.34 -21.12 -30.89
CA ALA A 651 13.90 -21.08 -29.50
C ALA A 651 12.82 -20.04 -29.24
N ALA A 652 12.13 -20.17 -28.10
CA ALA A 652 11.27 -19.16 -27.50
C ALA A 652 11.27 -19.29 -25.97
N THR A 653 10.99 -18.19 -25.28
CA THR A 653 10.75 -18.17 -23.83
C THR A 653 9.25 -18.00 -23.59
N LEU A 654 8.65 -18.88 -22.79
CA LEU A 654 7.23 -18.83 -22.43
C LEU A 654 7.08 -18.55 -20.94
N HIS A 655 6.15 -17.68 -20.61
CA HIS A 655 5.62 -17.52 -19.27
C HIS A 655 4.15 -17.89 -19.30
N ILE A 656 3.70 -18.74 -18.38
CA ILE A 656 2.34 -19.27 -18.34
C ILE A 656 1.83 -19.14 -16.91
N ALA A 657 0.59 -18.67 -16.75
CA ALA A 657 -0.12 -18.65 -15.47
C ALA A 657 -1.54 -19.23 -15.64
N ASP A 658 -2.08 -19.76 -14.54
CA ASP A 658 -3.46 -20.23 -14.41
C ASP A 658 -4.27 -19.26 -13.53
N PRO A 659 -4.98 -18.26 -14.13
CA PRO A 659 -5.83 -17.33 -13.38
C PRO A 659 -6.99 -18.00 -12.64
N GLY A 660 -7.39 -19.20 -13.08
CA GLY A 660 -8.43 -19.96 -12.40
C GLY A 660 -7.96 -20.64 -11.13
N GLN A 661 -6.64 -20.78 -10.95
CA GLN A 661 -6.02 -21.59 -9.90
C GLN A 661 -6.63 -23.00 -9.86
N THR A 662 -6.86 -23.58 -11.05
CA THR A 662 -7.59 -24.84 -11.25
C THR A 662 -6.85 -26.06 -10.72
N GLN A 663 -5.57 -25.92 -10.38
CA GLN A 663 -4.69 -27.02 -9.95
C GLN A 663 -4.54 -28.12 -11.01
N THR A 664 -4.57 -27.75 -12.29
CA THR A 664 -4.42 -28.72 -13.38
C THR A 664 -3.32 -28.34 -14.36
N ALA A 665 -2.65 -29.34 -14.93
CA ALA A 665 -1.63 -29.10 -15.95
C ALA A 665 -2.25 -28.50 -17.22
N ILE A 666 -1.55 -27.55 -17.84
CA ILE A 666 -1.96 -26.84 -19.06
C ILE A 666 -0.94 -27.14 -20.15
N LYS A 667 -1.39 -27.71 -21.27
CA LYS A 667 -0.54 -27.96 -22.44
C LYS A 667 -0.62 -26.76 -23.38
N VAL A 668 0.54 -26.15 -23.62
CA VAL A 668 0.72 -25.07 -24.60
C VAL A 668 1.56 -25.59 -25.76
N THR A 669 1.04 -25.45 -26.97
CA THR A 669 1.76 -25.77 -28.22
C THR A 669 2.07 -24.48 -28.96
N ILE A 670 3.34 -24.31 -29.32
CA ILE A 670 3.81 -23.21 -30.15
C ILE A 670 4.22 -23.75 -31.52
N LYS A 671 3.70 -23.10 -32.56
CA LYS A 671 4.11 -23.33 -33.94
C LYS A 671 4.76 -22.07 -34.51
N ASN A 672 6.03 -22.21 -34.90
CA ASN A 672 6.82 -21.17 -35.56
C ASN A 672 7.21 -21.67 -36.97
N GLY A 673 6.51 -21.16 -37.99
CA GLY A 673 6.61 -21.68 -39.36
C GLY A 673 6.19 -23.15 -39.46
N LYS A 674 7.12 -24.03 -39.88
CA LYS A 674 6.88 -25.49 -39.99
C LYS A 674 7.19 -26.25 -38.70
N LYS A 675 7.84 -25.62 -37.72
CA LYS A 675 8.26 -26.27 -36.48
C LYS A 675 7.16 -26.12 -35.44
N GLU A 676 6.90 -27.19 -34.71
CA GLU A 676 5.88 -27.26 -33.66
C GLU A 676 6.49 -27.92 -32.43
N GLN A 677 6.25 -27.33 -31.27
CA GLN A 677 6.73 -27.83 -29.99
C GLN A 677 5.65 -27.60 -28.92
N SER A 678 5.58 -28.48 -27.94
CA SER A 678 4.65 -28.34 -26.81
C SER A 678 5.39 -28.33 -25.49
N VAL A 679 4.84 -27.58 -24.53
CA VAL A 679 5.20 -27.65 -23.11
C VAL A 679 3.96 -27.95 -22.30
N THR A 680 4.10 -28.77 -21.26
CA THR A 680 3.05 -28.99 -20.27
C THR A 680 3.43 -28.24 -19.01
N ALA A 681 2.73 -27.13 -18.76
CA ALA A 681 2.88 -26.37 -17.53
C ALA A 681 2.08 -27.04 -16.42
N ASP A 682 2.76 -27.73 -15.51
CA ASP A 682 2.11 -28.46 -14.43
C ASP A 682 1.70 -27.53 -13.29
N PHE A 683 0.41 -27.20 -13.13
CA PHE A 683 -0.09 -26.42 -11.99
C PHE A 683 -0.69 -27.30 -10.88
N ALA A 684 -0.61 -28.62 -10.98
CA ALA A 684 -1.11 -29.50 -9.94
C ALA A 684 -0.30 -29.36 -8.65
N ASN A 685 -0.99 -29.43 -7.51
CA ASN A 685 -0.40 -29.39 -6.17
C ASN A 685 0.50 -28.17 -5.92
N THR A 686 0.17 -27.02 -6.53
CA THR A 686 0.94 -25.77 -6.35
C THR A 686 0.64 -25.08 -5.02
N GLY A 687 -0.42 -25.51 -4.31
CA GLY A 687 -0.75 -25.05 -2.96
C GLY A 687 -0.85 -23.52 -2.87
N ILE A 688 -0.11 -22.93 -1.95
CA ILE A 688 -0.03 -21.47 -1.75
C ILE A 688 0.51 -20.69 -2.96
N HIS A 689 1.09 -21.36 -3.96
CA HIS A 689 1.62 -20.75 -5.19
C HIS A 689 0.69 -20.93 -6.40
N ALA A 690 -0.56 -21.34 -6.17
CA ALA A 690 -1.57 -21.42 -7.22
C ALA A 690 -1.75 -20.07 -7.93
N GLY A 691 -1.66 -20.06 -9.26
CA GLY A 691 -1.75 -18.84 -10.06
C GLY A 691 -0.43 -18.10 -10.26
N ALA A 692 0.65 -18.49 -9.57
CA ALA A 692 1.98 -17.98 -9.86
C ALA A 692 2.43 -18.32 -11.29
N THR A 693 3.24 -17.44 -11.89
CA THR A 693 3.77 -17.66 -13.23
C THR A 693 4.84 -18.76 -13.24
N LYS A 694 4.80 -19.61 -14.27
CA LYS A 694 5.87 -20.57 -14.59
C LYS A 694 6.55 -20.19 -15.90
N ALA A 695 7.88 -20.22 -15.91
CA ALA A 695 8.70 -19.89 -17.08
C ALA A 695 9.30 -21.15 -17.72
N TYR A 696 9.36 -21.17 -19.05
CA TYR A 696 9.88 -22.29 -19.84
C TYR A 696 10.72 -21.78 -21.01
N ARG A 697 11.80 -22.50 -21.33
CA ARG A 697 12.58 -22.28 -22.54
C ARG A 697 12.32 -23.41 -23.52
N MET A 698 11.78 -23.09 -24.69
CA MET A 698 11.48 -24.04 -25.76
C MET A 698 12.57 -23.99 -26.83
N ALA A 699 12.87 -25.15 -27.42
CA ALA A 699 13.78 -25.30 -28.55
C ALA A 699 13.03 -25.95 -29.73
N PHE A 700 13.13 -25.36 -30.93
CA PHE A 700 12.37 -25.74 -32.13
C PHE A 700 13.15 -26.59 -33.12
#